data_AF-A0A813NSF5-F1
#
_entry.id   AF-A0A813NSF5-F1
#
_cell.length_a   1.000
_cell.length_b   1.000
_cell.length_c   1.000
_cell.angle_alpha   90.00
_cell.angle_beta   90.00
_cell.angle_gamma   90.00
#
_symmetry.space_group_name_H-M   'P 1'
#
loop_
_entity.id
_entity.type
_entity.pdbx_description
1 polymer ?
#
loop_
_entity_poly.entity_id
_entity_poly.type
_entity_poly.pdbx_seq_one_letter_code
_entity_poly.pdbx_strand_id
1 'polypeptide(L)'
;MLNAIAMAKVAQLQNGDMPNEESNNKKLQSIKTSKIYTQIKRILSLPFQNTRSLFIFSEDNIIRKYAKHIIEWGPFEYMVIMTIVANCVVLAMDEHLPNDDKTPLSISLEATEQYFLAIFCCEASLKIIALGLALHKGSYLRSVWNIMDFTVVFTGIITIFVSAESSGFDLRTLRAVRVLRPLKLVSGIPSLQVVVKSIIKAMAPLLQIALLVLFAIVIFAIIGLEFYNGIFHATCYNVTTMEPFIVPGEGQLRPCSNSHSSGFTCTNENFQKSEDIECIEGKWEGPNFGITSFDNIGYAMLTVFQCITMEGWTTMLYYTNDSLGNRFNWLYFIPLIVLGSFFMLNLVLGVLSGEFAKEREKVESRRTFLKMRRQNQMDNELHGYIDWICKAEEAILTEERTTELERRHIMETRRNYAMKKMKPGGKQRSEDDEEDVDMDTAFGRRGKRASKDPNSKNITHTRMYRFKRQERRLRFFIRRTVKTQGFYWTVIVLVFLNSLCVAVEHNNQPSWLTDFLFYTEIIFLGTFICEMLIKLYGLGRRIYFHSSFNKFDCIVIVGSVFEVIFTSYYPEQSFGISVLRSLRLLRIFKVTRYWASLRNLVISLLNSLRSIISLLFLLFLFIMIFALLGMQLFGGEWNFEEDTPAANFNRFPIAMLTVFQILTGEDWNEIMYNGIRSKGGPYSWGAVASVYFIILVMFGNYTLLNVFLAIAVDNLATAQEMTRVQEEAEAYAREQKEATEAKEASMFLPNSLIDPTTNTTTTTTSPPPNNNNNIENQKQIKAPNKTQNTQPSPLPIQEKTITNTNNTNNKTSVDVDKIMYSKVYLDFIPGLDDELKLIIPSSIELNIKKDNAEQNVEESIQEKKVENEVKSKPIEKVPDESGPRPMVPYSCMFILGTDNFIRKGVHYIVTLKYFDLLIMLVIGGSSIALATEDPVNEDSPRNVILNYLDYGFTAVFTVEMVLKIIDLGVILHPGSYFRDIWNFLDALVVICAIFAFSFSGSEAAAKNLNTIKSLRVLRVLRPLKTINRVPKLKAVFDCVVNSLKNVFNILVVYMLFNFIFAVIAVQLFRGRFFYCTDSSKLTKQECQGQFFSYDKDPSVPTIEMRKWQRWEFHYDNVLYAFLSLFTVQTGEGWPALLEHSIESTKIDHGPLPQSRMEMSFFYIIYFIVFPFFFVNIFVALIIITFQEQGENELAEAEINKNQVRIII
;
A
#
# COMPACT_ATOMS: atom_id res chain seq x y z
N MET A 1 1.21 -12.66 -49.87
CA MET A 1 2.18 -12.75 -50.98
C MET A 1 3.31 -11.73 -50.87
N LEU A 2 3.10 -10.42 -51.13
CA LEU A 2 4.18 -9.42 -51.15
C LEU A 2 5.09 -9.37 -49.89
N ASN A 3 4.54 -9.44 -48.68
CA ASN A 3 5.36 -9.50 -47.46
C ASN A 3 6.25 -10.76 -47.37
N ALA A 4 5.82 -11.89 -47.93
CA ALA A 4 6.63 -13.11 -47.99
C ALA A 4 7.78 -12.96 -49.02
N ILE A 5 7.52 -12.28 -50.15
CA ILE A 5 8.56 -11.92 -51.14
C ILE A 5 9.58 -10.97 -50.52
N ALA A 6 9.14 -9.99 -49.71
CA ALA A 6 10.04 -9.12 -48.96
C ALA A 6 10.90 -9.89 -47.93
N MET A 7 10.30 -10.77 -47.12
CA MET A 7 11.04 -11.59 -46.17
C MET A 7 12.04 -12.53 -46.87
N ALA A 8 11.62 -13.21 -47.94
CA ALA A 8 12.50 -14.07 -48.73
C ALA A 8 13.69 -13.30 -49.35
N LYS A 9 13.47 -12.04 -49.76
CA LYS A 9 14.51 -11.19 -50.33
C LYS A 9 15.44 -10.59 -49.27
N VAL A 10 15.01 -10.47 -48.01
CA VAL A 10 15.89 -10.19 -46.86
C VAL A 10 16.73 -11.42 -46.53
N ALA A 11 16.15 -12.62 -46.50
CA ALA A 11 16.90 -13.86 -46.27
C ALA A 11 17.96 -14.11 -47.37
N GLN A 12 17.64 -13.87 -48.63
CA GLN A 12 18.60 -13.93 -49.74
C GLN A 12 19.76 -12.91 -49.62
N LEU A 13 19.59 -11.82 -48.87
CA LEU A 13 20.65 -10.82 -48.62
C LEU A 13 21.53 -11.16 -47.42
N GLN A 14 21.24 -12.22 -46.66
CA GLN A 14 22.07 -12.68 -45.53
C GLN A 14 23.02 -13.83 -45.88
N ASN A 15 22.73 -14.60 -46.94
CA ASN A 15 23.48 -15.82 -47.31
C ASN A 15 24.35 -15.65 -48.57
N GLY A 16 25.02 -14.49 -48.72
CA GLY A 16 25.84 -14.15 -49.89
C GLY A 16 27.33 -14.07 -49.59
N ASP A 17 28.04 -15.20 -49.62
CA ASP A 17 29.50 -15.24 -49.57
C ASP A 17 30.12 -14.72 -50.89
N MET A 18 31.04 -13.74 -50.80
CA MET A 18 31.97 -13.33 -51.86
C MET A 18 33.19 -12.59 -51.24
N PRO A 19 34.37 -12.61 -51.89
CA PRO A 19 35.65 -12.33 -51.23
C PRO A 19 36.06 -10.85 -51.15
N ASN A 20 37.20 -10.62 -50.49
CA ASN A 20 37.79 -9.32 -50.13
C ASN A 20 38.02 -8.36 -51.31
N GLU A 21 37.48 -7.13 -51.21
CA GLU A 21 38.24 -5.90 -51.49
C GLU A 21 37.61 -4.64 -50.82
N GLU A 22 38.36 -3.54 -50.80
CA GLU A 22 38.03 -2.17 -50.37
C GLU A 22 37.21 -1.91 -49.07
N SER A 23 37.90 -1.44 -48.02
CA SER A 23 37.29 -0.99 -46.76
C SER A 23 36.45 0.31 -46.86
N ASN A 24 36.70 1.17 -47.85
CA ASN A 24 36.07 2.49 -47.92
C ASN A 24 34.62 2.48 -48.42
N ASN A 25 34.20 1.47 -49.20
CA ASN A 25 32.84 1.43 -49.76
C ASN A 25 31.76 1.10 -48.72
N LYS A 26 32.08 0.36 -47.64
CA LYS A 26 31.09 -0.14 -46.66
C LYS A 26 30.31 0.97 -45.95
N LYS A 27 30.94 2.10 -45.62
CA LYS A 27 30.26 3.29 -45.03
C LYS A 27 29.33 3.99 -46.04
N LEU A 28 29.68 4.00 -47.32
CA LEU A 28 28.85 4.59 -48.37
C LEU A 28 27.66 3.67 -48.74
N GLN A 29 27.87 2.35 -48.70
CA GLN A 29 26.84 1.35 -48.95
C GLN A 29 25.77 1.32 -47.86
N SER A 30 26.12 1.39 -46.57
CA SER A 30 25.12 1.45 -45.48
C SER A 30 24.29 2.74 -45.50
N ILE A 31 24.90 3.87 -45.90
CA ILE A 31 24.18 5.14 -46.12
C ILE A 31 23.26 5.04 -47.36
N LYS A 32 23.68 4.36 -48.43
CA LYS A 32 22.84 4.11 -49.61
C LYS A 32 21.68 3.16 -49.29
N THR A 33 21.89 2.04 -48.59
CA THR A 33 20.79 1.14 -48.20
C THR A 33 19.84 1.79 -47.21
N SER A 34 20.32 2.60 -46.26
CA SER A 34 19.47 3.42 -45.38
C SER A 34 18.57 4.38 -46.17
N LYS A 35 19.14 5.11 -47.16
CA LYS A 35 18.38 6.02 -48.04
C LYS A 35 17.40 5.27 -48.94
N ILE A 36 17.79 4.13 -49.50
CA ILE A 36 16.92 3.28 -50.33
C ILE A 36 15.80 2.66 -49.51
N TYR A 37 16.07 2.16 -48.30
CA TYR A 37 15.04 1.64 -47.39
C TYR A 37 14.07 2.75 -46.96
N THR A 38 14.56 3.98 -46.77
CA THR A 38 13.74 5.17 -46.51
C THR A 38 12.90 5.58 -47.72
N GLN A 39 13.44 5.51 -48.94
CA GLN A 39 12.69 5.78 -50.18
C GLN A 39 11.65 4.69 -50.46
N ILE A 40 12.00 3.40 -50.32
CA ILE A 40 11.06 2.28 -50.45
C ILE A 40 9.97 2.40 -49.40
N LYS A 41 10.29 2.72 -48.13
CA LYS A 41 9.29 2.97 -47.09
C LYS A 41 8.38 4.16 -47.43
N ARG A 42 8.88 5.19 -48.13
CA ARG A 42 8.11 6.36 -48.59
C ARG A 42 7.25 6.09 -49.84
N ILE A 43 7.66 5.13 -50.69
CA ILE A 43 6.90 4.71 -51.88
C ILE A 43 5.85 3.67 -51.50
N LEU A 44 6.19 2.71 -50.64
CA LEU A 44 5.27 1.70 -50.10
C LEU A 44 4.27 2.30 -49.09
N SER A 45 4.48 3.54 -48.65
CA SER A 45 3.53 4.30 -47.83
C SER A 45 2.53 5.14 -48.62
N LEU A 46 2.51 5.08 -49.96
CA LEU A 46 1.42 5.66 -50.76
C LEU A 46 0.17 4.77 -50.62
N PRO A 47 -0.89 5.21 -49.93
CA PRO A 47 -2.10 4.41 -49.81
C PRO A 47 -2.97 4.60 -51.05
N PHE A 48 -3.63 3.54 -51.51
CA PHE A 48 -4.90 3.70 -52.23
C PHE A 48 -5.97 4.16 -51.22
N GLN A 49 -5.93 5.45 -50.87
CA GLN A 49 -6.96 6.15 -50.11
C GLN A 49 -7.75 7.03 -51.06
N ASN A 50 -9.06 6.80 -51.15
CA ASN A 50 -9.97 7.76 -51.76
C ASN A 50 -9.85 9.08 -50.97
N THR A 51 -9.50 10.18 -51.63
CA THR A 51 -8.97 11.39 -50.96
C THR A 51 -10.05 12.35 -50.42
N ARG A 52 -11.33 11.96 -50.44
CA ARG A 52 -12.46 12.88 -50.23
C ARG A 52 -13.22 12.64 -48.93
N SER A 53 -13.11 13.57 -47.98
CA SER A 53 -13.99 13.64 -46.82
C SER A 53 -15.43 13.94 -47.26
N LEU A 54 -16.41 13.21 -46.70
CA LEU A 54 -17.84 13.26 -47.08
C LEU A 54 -18.09 13.09 -48.60
N PHE A 55 -17.20 12.43 -49.34
CA PHE A 55 -17.16 12.37 -50.81
C PHE A 55 -16.98 13.73 -51.54
N ILE A 56 -17.10 14.86 -50.84
CA ILE A 56 -17.10 16.23 -51.38
C ILE A 56 -15.72 16.90 -51.24
N PHE A 57 -15.05 16.76 -50.09
CA PHE A 57 -13.88 17.56 -49.73
C PHE A 57 -12.55 16.81 -49.98
N SER A 58 -11.91 17.06 -51.13
CA SER A 58 -10.51 16.66 -51.40
C SER A 58 -9.54 17.24 -50.37
N GLU A 59 -8.33 16.67 -50.26
CA GLU A 59 -7.32 17.10 -49.28
C GLU A 59 -6.84 18.54 -49.53
N ASP A 60 -6.81 18.98 -50.79
CA ASP A 60 -6.43 20.33 -51.22
C ASP A 60 -7.51 21.38 -50.95
N ASN A 61 -8.71 20.99 -50.51
CA ASN A 61 -9.80 21.92 -50.29
C ASN A 61 -9.50 22.82 -49.08
N ILE A 62 -9.50 24.13 -49.31
CA ILE A 62 -9.23 25.19 -48.34
C ILE A 62 -10.02 24.99 -47.03
N ILE A 63 -11.30 24.61 -47.12
CA ILE A 63 -12.18 24.40 -45.96
C ILE A 63 -11.67 23.24 -45.09
N ARG A 64 -11.32 22.11 -45.71
CA ARG A 64 -10.79 20.94 -45.00
C ARG A 64 -9.40 21.20 -44.41
N LYS A 65 -8.57 21.99 -45.11
CA LYS A 65 -7.24 22.40 -44.65
C LYS A 65 -7.31 23.31 -43.41
N TYR A 66 -8.22 24.30 -43.40
CA TYR A 66 -8.45 25.14 -42.22
C TYR A 66 -9.11 24.36 -41.07
N ALA A 67 -10.11 23.52 -41.34
CA ALA A 67 -10.74 22.69 -40.32
C ALA A 67 -9.70 21.79 -39.61
N LYS A 68 -8.80 21.15 -40.39
CA LYS A 68 -7.69 20.38 -39.84
C LYS A 68 -6.74 21.24 -39.00
N HIS A 69 -6.35 22.42 -39.48
CA HIS A 69 -5.47 23.33 -38.74
C HIS A 69 -6.07 23.80 -37.40
N ILE A 70 -7.39 24.03 -37.34
CA ILE A 70 -8.10 24.40 -36.10
C ILE A 70 -8.10 23.24 -35.10
N ILE A 71 -8.30 22.00 -35.55
CA ILE A 71 -8.29 20.82 -34.66
C ILE A 71 -6.88 20.49 -34.14
N GLU A 72 -5.85 20.72 -34.96
CA GLU A 72 -4.44 20.55 -34.57
C GLU A 72 -3.90 21.74 -33.72
N TRP A 73 -4.74 22.71 -33.36
CA TRP A 73 -4.36 23.90 -32.59
C TRP A 73 -4.64 23.69 -31.08
N GLY A 74 -3.59 23.53 -30.27
CA GLY A 74 -3.71 23.27 -28.83
C GLY A 74 -4.68 24.19 -28.04
N PRO A 75 -4.78 25.50 -28.30
CA PRO A 75 -5.80 26.36 -27.69
C PRO A 75 -7.25 25.92 -27.93
N PHE A 76 -7.55 25.30 -29.07
CA PHE A 76 -8.88 24.72 -29.36
C PHE A 76 -9.15 23.48 -28.50
N GLU A 77 -8.15 22.62 -28.30
CA GLU A 77 -8.22 21.47 -27.39
C GLU A 77 -8.48 21.92 -25.94
N TYR A 78 -7.73 22.91 -25.43
CA TYR A 78 -7.98 23.51 -24.12
C TYR A 78 -9.37 24.17 -24.02
N MET A 79 -9.83 24.88 -25.06
CA MET A 79 -11.16 25.47 -25.09
C MET A 79 -12.26 24.41 -24.99
N VAL A 80 -12.15 23.29 -25.71
CA VAL A 80 -13.10 22.17 -25.64
C VAL A 80 -13.07 21.52 -24.26
N ILE A 81 -11.90 21.29 -23.67
CA ILE A 81 -11.76 20.75 -22.31
C ILE A 81 -12.40 21.67 -21.27
N MET A 82 -12.13 22.98 -21.32
CA MET A 82 -12.76 23.97 -20.43
C MET A 82 -14.29 24.03 -20.63
N THR A 83 -14.79 23.85 -21.86
CA THR A 83 -16.23 23.78 -22.15
C THR A 83 -16.86 22.53 -21.53
N ILE A 84 -16.18 21.37 -21.59
CA ILE A 84 -16.63 20.13 -20.95
C ILE A 84 -16.68 20.32 -19.43
N VAL A 85 -15.62 20.85 -18.81
CA VAL A 85 -15.57 21.12 -17.36
C VAL A 85 -16.67 22.09 -16.93
N ALA A 86 -16.88 23.19 -17.68
CA ALA A 86 -17.96 24.13 -17.40
C ALA A 86 -19.35 23.49 -17.49
N ASN A 87 -19.59 22.59 -18.45
CA ASN A 87 -20.86 21.86 -18.51
C ASN A 87 -21.02 20.84 -17.37
N CYS A 88 -19.93 20.19 -16.93
CA CYS A 88 -19.96 19.31 -15.75
C CYS A 88 -20.32 20.09 -14.48
N VAL A 89 -19.78 21.30 -14.31
CA VAL A 89 -20.14 22.21 -13.19
C VAL A 89 -21.61 22.62 -13.28
N VAL A 90 -22.13 22.96 -14.46
CA VAL A 90 -23.56 23.28 -14.66
C VAL A 90 -24.47 22.10 -14.29
N LEU A 91 -24.12 20.87 -14.69
CA LEU A 91 -24.87 19.66 -14.30
C LEU A 91 -24.78 19.36 -12.79
N ALA A 92 -23.65 19.72 -12.14
CA ALA A 92 -23.44 19.56 -10.71
C ALA A 92 -24.04 20.70 -9.85
N MET A 93 -24.50 21.79 -10.47
CA MET A 93 -25.20 22.90 -9.81
C MET A 93 -26.73 22.77 -9.87
N ASP A 94 -27.24 21.76 -10.59
CA ASP A 94 -28.67 21.48 -10.69
C ASP A 94 -29.21 20.81 -9.41
N GLU A 95 -30.48 21.07 -9.09
CA GLU A 95 -31.13 20.62 -7.86
C GLU A 95 -32.52 20.08 -8.20
N HIS A 96 -32.77 18.81 -7.83
CA HIS A 96 -33.97 18.09 -8.21
C HIS A 96 -34.98 18.11 -7.05
N LEU A 97 -36.13 18.72 -7.28
CA LEU A 97 -37.23 18.85 -6.32
C LEU A 97 -38.36 17.84 -6.64
N PRO A 98 -39.20 17.47 -5.65
CA PRO A 98 -40.37 16.64 -5.91
C PRO A 98 -41.35 17.26 -6.90
N ASN A 99 -42.16 16.40 -7.53
CA ASN A 99 -43.27 16.78 -8.42
C ASN A 99 -42.87 17.64 -9.64
N ASP A 100 -41.64 17.47 -10.14
CA ASP A 100 -41.03 18.25 -11.25
C ASP A 100 -40.98 19.78 -11.01
N ASP A 101 -41.01 20.23 -9.75
CA ASP A 101 -40.76 21.65 -9.39
C ASP A 101 -39.29 22.05 -9.64
N LYS A 102 -39.03 23.34 -9.81
CA LYS A 102 -37.71 23.85 -10.22
C LYS A 102 -37.35 25.19 -9.59
N THR A 103 -36.13 25.28 -9.07
CA THR A 103 -35.54 26.54 -8.63
C THR A 103 -35.31 27.49 -9.83
N PRO A 104 -35.35 28.82 -9.63
CA PRO A 104 -35.01 29.77 -10.70
C PRO A 104 -33.56 29.64 -11.19
N LEU A 105 -32.68 29.02 -10.37
CA LEU A 105 -31.34 28.63 -10.80
C LEU A 105 -31.39 27.45 -11.79
N SER A 106 -32.11 26.36 -11.48
CA SER A 106 -32.26 25.20 -12.38
C SER A 106 -32.82 25.61 -13.75
N ILE A 107 -33.88 26.43 -13.78
CA ILE A 107 -34.46 26.98 -15.03
C ILE A 107 -33.40 27.77 -15.83
N SER A 108 -32.53 28.52 -15.15
CA SER A 108 -31.44 29.26 -15.78
C SER A 108 -30.32 28.33 -16.29
N LEU A 109 -30.03 27.25 -15.57
CA LEU A 109 -29.04 26.23 -15.95
C LEU A 109 -29.48 25.44 -17.19
N GLU A 110 -30.76 25.02 -17.26
CA GLU A 110 -31.33 24.36 -18.45
C GLU A 110 -31.17 25.23 -19.70
N ALA A 111 -31.40 26.54 -19.61
CA ALA A 111 -31.19 27.48 -20.72
C ALA A 111 -29.73 27.52 -21.21
N THR A 112 -28.75 27.25 -20.35
CA THR A 112 -27.33 27.21 -20.77
C THR A 112 -27.00 26.00 -21.66
N GLU A 113 -27.77 24.90 -21.58
CA GLU A 113 -27.47 23.67 -22.31
C GLU A 113 -27.45 23.82 -23.82
N GLN A 114 -28.31 24.69 -24.37
CA GLN A 114 -28.38 24.93 -25.81
C GLN A 114 -27.04 25.51 -26.33
N TYR A 115 -26.36 26.33 -25.54
CA TYR A 115 -25.04 26.88 -25.89
C TYR A 115 -23.95 25.80 -25.85
N PHE A 116 -23.95 24.94 -24.81
CA PHE A 116 -23.01 23.81 -24.73
C PHE A 116 -23.20 22.82 -25.89
N LEU A 117 -24.44 22.46 -26.21
CA LEU A 117 -24.74 21.60 -27.36
C LEU A 117 -24.30 22.26 -28.68
N ALA A 118 -24.54 23.56 -28.87
CA ALA A 118 -24.08 24.27 -30.07
C ALA A 118 -22.54 24.22 -30.22
N ILE A 119 -21.78 24.39 -29.14
CA ILE A 119 -20.31 24.27 -29.18
C ILE A 119 -19.89 22.84 -29.57
N PHE A 120 -20.51 21.81 -28.99
CA PHE A 120 -20.21 20.42 -29.33
C PHE A 120 -20.66 20.04 -30.77
N CYS A 121 -21.74 20.62 -31.28
CA CYS A 121 -22.13 20.51 -32.69
C CYS A 121 -21.06 21.10 -33.63
N CYS A 122 -20.52 22.27 -33.31
CA CYS A 122 -19.41 22.89 -34.06
C CYS A 122 -18.14 22.04 -34.00
N GLU A 123 -17.77 21.55 -32.82
CA GLU A 123 -16.63 20.65 -32.60
C GLU A 123 -16.74 19.37 -33.45
N ALA A 124 -17.87 18.66 -33.37
CA ALA A 124 -18.12 17.45 -34.14
C ALA A 124 -18.14 17.72 -35.64
N SER A 125 -18.75 18.83 -36.09
CA SER A 125 -18.79 19.23 -37.50
C SER A 125 -17.39 19.48 -38.06
N LEU A 126 -16.54 20.21 -37.33
CA LEU A 126 -15.13 20.42 -37.70
C LEU A 126 -14.37 19.09 -37.79
N LYS A 127 -14.49 18.23 -36.76
CA LYS A 127 -13.86 16.89 -36.74
C LYS A 127 -14.30 16.03 -37.94
N ILE A 128 -15.59 16.02 -38.28
CA ILE A 128 -16.13 15.28 -39.43
C ILE A 128 -15.63 15.85 -40.77
N ILE A 129 -15.59 17.18 -40.94
CA ILE A 129 -15.08 17.81 -42.17
C ILE A 129 -13.60 17.46 -42.39
N ALA A 130 -12.76 17.54 -41.36
CA ALA A 130 -11.33 17.25 -41.44
C ALA A 130 -11.02 15.77 -41.73
N LEU A 131 -11.63 14.85 -40.98
CA LEU A 131 -11.30 13.42 -40.95
C LEU A 131 -12.16 12.55 -41.91
N GLY A 132 -13.32 13.05 -42.32
CA GLY A 132 -14.34 12.27 -43.02
C GLY A 132 -15.11 11.33 -42.09
N LEU A 133 -16.34 10.96 -42.47
CA LEU A 133 -17.31 10.33 -41.58
C LEU A 133 -16.91 8.92 -41.10
N ALA A 134 -16.82 7.93 -42.01
CA ALA A 134 -16.67 6.51 -41.62
C ALA A 134 -15.71 5.66 -42.48
N LEU A 135 -15.52 5.98 -43.76
CA LEU A 135 -14.98 5.04 -44.76
C LEU A 135 -13.46 4.80 -44.69
N HIS A 136 -12.68 5.73 -44.11
CA HIS A 136 -11.21 5.63 -44.08
C HIS A 136 -10.69 5.13 -42.73
N LYS A 137 -9.45 4.62 -42.72
CA LYS A 137 -8.80 4.14 -41.49
C LYS A 137 -8.54 5.24 -40.44
N GLY A 138 -8.59 6.51 -40.84
CA GLY A 138 -8.53 7.68 -39.96
C GLY A 138 -9.83 8.50 -39.90
N SER A 139 -10.97 7.95 -40.35
CA SER A 139 -12.26 8.65 -40.30
C SER A 139 -12.82 8.76 -38.88
N TYR A 140 -13.61 9.80 -38.67
CA TYR A 140 -14.16 10.24 -37.39
C TYR A 140 -14.80 9.08 -36.61
N LEU A 141 -15.84 8.43 -37.15
CA LEU A 141 -16.59 7.35 -36.49
C LEU A 141 -15.81 6.03 -36.36
N ARG A 142 -14.51 5.98 -36.69
CA ARG A 142 -13.65 4.81 -36.45
C ARG A 142 -12.89 4.87 -35.12
N SER A 143 -12.90 6.02 -34.45
CA SER A 143 -12.37 6.17 -33.08
C SER A 143 -13.51 6.01 -32.07
N VAL A 144 -13.35 5.13 -31.08
CA VAL A 144 -14.36 4.89 -30.03
C VAL A 144 -14.73 6.18 -29.29
N TRP A 145 -13.73 7.05 -29.03
CA TRP A 145 -13.93 8.36 -28.41
C TRP A 145 -14.79 9.30 -29.27
N ASN A 146 -14.58 9.30 -30.60
CA ASN A 146 -15.38 10.11 -31.52
C ASN A 146 -16.82 9.57 -31.68
N ILE A 147 -17.02 8.24 -31.55
CA ILE A 147 -18.36 7.66 -31.51
C ILE A 147 -19.10 8.17 -30.27
N MET A 148 -18.44 8.18 -29.11
CA MET A 148 -18.99 8.72 -27.86
C MET A 148 -19.32 10.23 -27.98
N ASP A 149 -18.37 11.04 -28.47
CA ASP A 149 -18.59 12.46 -28.79
C ASP A 149 -19.83 12.65 -29.69
N PHE A 150 -19.96 11.82 -30.73
CA PHE A 150 -21.07 11.86 -31.68
C PHE A 150 -22.40 11.46 -31.05
N THR A 151 -22.46 10.39 -30.26
CA THR A 151 -23.71 9.96 -29.60
C THR A 151 -24.26 11.02 -28.67
N VAL A 152 -23.40 11.71 -27.92
CA VAL A 152 -23.77 12.79 -26.99
C VAL A 152 -24.33 14.01 -27.74
N VAL A 153 -23.77 14.35 -28.90
CA VAL A 153 -24.30 15.41 -29.77
C VAL A 153 -25.63 15.00 -30.42
N PHE A 154 -25.71 13.78 -30.94
CA PHE A 154 -26.87 13.26 -31.66
C PHE A 154 -28.11 13.13 -30.76
N THR A 155 -27.98 12.57 -29.55
CA THR A 155 -29.10 12.51 -28.60
C THR A 155 -29.49 13.88 -28.05
N GLY A 156 -28.53 14.79 -27.89
CA GLY A 156 -28.80 16.20 -27.58
C GLY A 156 -29.68 16.87 -28.63
N ILE A 157 -29.37 16.67 -29.93
CA ILE A 157 -30.18 17.16 -31.05
C ILE A 157 -31.57 16.51 -31.06
N ILE A 158 -31.67 15.18 -30.91
CA ILE A 158 -32.96 14.48 -30.83
C ILE A 158 -33.82 15.03 -29.68
N THR A 159 -33.22 15.30 -28.52
CA THR A 159 -33.96 15.85 -27.37
C THR A 159 -34.62 17.19 -27.71
N ILE A 160 -33.98 18.05 -28.50
CA ILE A 160 -34.58 19.32 -28.96
C ILE A 160 -35.72 19.06 -29.95
N PHE A 161 -35.54 18.17 -30.93
CA PHE A 161 -36.60 17.86 -31.90
C PHE A 161 -37.84 17.24 -31.24
N VAL A 162 -37.66 16.25 -30.35
CA VAL A 162 -38.80 15.60 -29.67
C VAL A 162 -39.45 16.56 -28.65
N SER A 163 -38.70 17.47 -28.01
CA SER A 163 -39.31 18.49 -27.14
C SER A 163 -40.17 19.53 -27.90
N ALA A 164 -40.08 19.58 -29.23
CA ALA A 164 -40.90 20.46 -30.07
C ALA A 164 -42.20 19.79 -30.58
N GLU A 165 -42.36 18.48 -30.38
CA GLU A 165 -43.51 17.70 -30.86
C GLU A 165 -44.17 16.98 -29.66
N SER A 166 -45.41 17.37 -29.33
CA SER A 166 -46.06 17.12 -28.03
C SER A 166 -46.54 15.67 -27.80
N SER A 167 -45.72 14.69 -28.16
CA SER A 167 -45.93 13.27 -27.86
C SER A 167 -45.49 12.94 -26.44
N GLY A 168 -46.30 12.17 -25.70
CA GLY A 168 -46.07 11.83 -24.29
C GLY A 168 -44.98 10.77 -24.04
N PHE A 169 -43.85 10.84 -24.73
CA PHE A 169 -42.67 10.04 -24.43
C PHE A 169 -41.91 10.62 -23.23
N ASP A 170 -41.49 9.77 -22.29
CA ASP A 170 -40.71 10.23 -21.14
C ASP A 170 -39.28 10.64 -21.53
N LEU A 171 -39.13 11.94 -21.76
CA LEU A 171 -37.88 12.60 -22.10
C LEU A 171 -36.81 12.50 -21.00
N ARG A 172 -37.14 12.12 -19.74
CA ARG A 172 -36.15 11.92 -18.67
C ARG A 172 -35.04 10.95 -19.10
N THR A 173 -35.40 9.87 -19.80
CA THR A 173 -34.45 8.88 -20.33
C THR A 173 -33.47 9.46 -21.37
N LEU A 174 -33.92 10.36 -22.26
CA LEU A 174 -33.06 11.04 -23.23
C LEU A 174 -32.23 12.16 -22.59
N ARG A 175 -32.76 12.83 -21.56
CA ARG A 175 -32.02 13.80 -20.74
C ARG A 175 -30.89 13.11 -19.96
N ALA A 176 -31.10 11.92 -19.42
CA ALA A 176 -30.06 11.15 -18.71
C ALA A 176 -28.81 10.86 -19.58
N VAL A 177 -28.94 10.77 -20.92
CA VAL A 177 -27.77 10.58 -21.83
C VAL A 177 -26.77 11.75 -21.74
N ARG A 178 -27.20 12.93 -21.28
CA ARG A 178 -26.35 14.11 -21.05
C ARG A 178 -25.30 13.85 -19.97
N VAL A 179 -25.54 12.91 -19.06
CA VAL A 179 -24.58 12.45 -18.03
C VAL A 179 -23.36 11.73 -18.63
N LEU A 180 -23.37 11.40 -19.92
CA LEU A 180 -22.17 10.90 -20.61
C LEU A 180 -21.21 12.03 -21.05
N ARG A 181 -21.60 13.31 -20.96
CA ARG A 181 -20.72 14.45 -21.31
C ARG A 181 -19.39 14.51 -20.53
N PRO A 182 -19.31 14.20 -19.21
CA PRO A 182 -18.05 14.15 -18.48
C PRO A 182 -17.05 13.10 -18.99
N LEU A 183 -17.51 12.02 -19.67
CA LEU A 183 -16.60 11.05 -20.30
C LEU A 183 -15.78 11.67 -21.43
N LYS A 184 -16.20 12.81 -22.02
CA LYS A 184 -15.37 13.58 -22.95
C LYS A 184 -14.10 14.14 -22.30
N LEU A 185 -14.02 14.21 -20.97
CA LEU A 185 -12.77 14.54 -20.28
C LEU A 185 -11.73 13.40 -20.40
N VAL A 186 -12.18 12.15 -20.52
CA VAL A 186 -11.31 11.00 -20.82
C VAL A 186 -10.82 11.04 -22.27
N SER A 187 -11.66 11.45 -23.23
CA SER A 187 -11.21 11.63 -24.62
C SER A 187 -10.24 12.81 -24.76
N GLY A 188 -10.41 13.88 -23.98
CA GLY A 188 -9.51 15.05 -23.95
C GLY A 188 -8.19 14.87 -23.18
N ILE A 189 -8.05 13.86 -22.31
CA ILE A 189 -6.84 13.68 -21.48
C ILE A 189 -6.11 12.37 -21.83
N PRO A 190 -4.97 12.42 -22.55
CA PRO A 190 -4.27 11.22 -23.05
C PRO A 190 -3.81 10.22 -21.97
N SER A 191 -3.50 10.69 -20.75
CA SER A 191 -3.15 9.79 -19.64
C SER A 191 -4.34 8.92 -19.20
N LEU A 192 -5.54 9.49 -19.09
CA LEU A 192 -6.75 8.75 -18.75
C LEU A 192 -7.11 7.71 -19.82
N GLN A 193 -6.92 8.02 -21.10
CA GLN A 193 -7.10 7.03 -22.18
C GLN A 193 -6.23 5.79 -21.98
N VAL A 194 -4.99 5.95 -21.48
CA VAL A 194 -4.07 4.84 -21.22
C VAL A 194 -4.52 4.03 -20.00
N VAL A 195 -4.96 4.68 -18.92
CA VAL A 195 -5.47 4.00 -17.72
C VAL A 195 -6.76 3.22 -18.02
N VAL A 196 -7.76 3.86 -18.63
CA VAL A 196 -9.04 3.22 -18.99
C VAL A 196 -8.83 2.04 -19.95
N LYS A 197 -7.95 2.19 -20.95
CA LYS A 197 -7.59 1.09 -21.86
C LYS A 197 -6.89 -0.08 -21.15
N SER A 198 -6.16 0.19 -20.07
CA SER A 198 -5.51 -0.85 -19.26
C SER A 198 -6.53 -1.61 -18.42
N ILE A 199 -7.49 -0.90 -17.81
CA ILE A 199 -8.61 -1.49 -17.06
C ILE A 199 -9.48 -2.36 -17.98
N ILE A 200 -9.92 -1.86 -19.14
CA ILE A 200 -10.72 -2.64 -20.10
C ILE A 200 -9.98 -3.91 -20.56
N LYS A 201 -8.65 -3.87 -20.70
CA LYS A 201 -7.83 -5.04 -21.02
C LYS A 201 -7.77 -6.05 -19.87
N ALA A 202 -7.75 -5.60 -18.61
CA ALA A 202 -7.78 -6.47 -17.43
C ALA A 202 -9.16 -7.12 -17.18
N MET A 203 -10.24 -6.54 -17.71
CA MET A 203 -11.61 -7.05 -17.55
C MET A 203 -11.88 -8.36 -18.29
N ALA A 204 -11.18 -8.61 -19.41
CA ALA A 204 -11.44 -9.78 -20.26
C ALA A 204 -11.29 -11.16 -19.55
N PRO A 205 -10.20 -11.45 -18.81
CA PRO A 205 -10.10 -12.71 -18.05
C PRO A 205 -11.10 -12.81 -16.88
N LEU A 206 -11.50 -11.68 -16.27
CA LEU A 206 -12.50 -11.69 -15.21
C LEU A 206 -13.90 -12.10 -15.68
N LEU A 207 -14.23 -11.95 -16.97
CA LEU A 207 -15.54 -12.33 -17.51
C LEU A 207 -15.84 -13.83 -17.31
N GLN A 208 -14.82 -14.68 -17.26
CA GLN A 208 -14.97 -16.11 -16.92
C GLN A 208 -15.36 -16.31 -15.44
N ILE A 209 -14.83 -15.47 -14.55
CA ILE A 209 -15.14 -15.49 -13.11
C ILE A 209 -16.53 -14.91 -12.85
N ALA A 210 -16.89 -13.81 -13.51
CA ALA A 210 -18.23 -13.22 -13.43
C ALA A 210 -19.31 -14.23 -13.87
N LEU A 211 -19.03 -15.06 -14.88
CA LEU A 211 -19.91 -16.15 -15.31
C LEU A 211 -20.01 -17.27 -14.25
N LEU A 212 -18.90 -17.62 -13.58
CA LEU A 212 -18.89 -18.57 -12.47
C LEU A 212 -19.67 -18.06 -11.25
N VAL A 213 -19.52 -16.77 -10.90
CA VAL A 213 -20.26 -16.09 -9.83
C VAL A 213 -21.75 -16.05 -10.15
N LEU A 214 -22.13 -15.69 -11.38
CA LEU A 214 -23.53 -15.71 -11.83
C LEU A 214 -24.13 -17.12 -11.75
N PHE A 215 -23.39 -18.15 -12.14
CA PHE A 215 -23.82 -19.54 -12.03
C PHE A 215 -24.02 -19.98 -10.56
N ALA A 216 -23.13 -19.56 -9.66
CA ALA A 216 -23.27 -19.81 -8.22
C ALA A 216 -24.49 -19.06 -7.63
N ILE A 217 -24.71 -17.79 -7.99
CA ILE A 217 -25.90 -17.01 -7.60
C ILE A 217 -27.18 -17.75 -8.03
N VAL A 218 -27.25 -18.23 -9.28
CA VAL A 218 -28.42 -18.97 -9.78
C VAL A 218 -28.65 -20.28 -9.01
N ILE A 219 -27.60 -21.04 -8.69
CA ILE A 219 -27.72 -22.27 -7.89
C ILE A 219 -28.28 -21.96 -6.49
N PHE A 220 -27.68 -21.01 -5.76
CA PHE A 220 -28.13 -20.67 -4.41
C PHE A 220 -29.52 -20.01 -4.41
N ALA A 221 -29.88 -19.25 -5.44
CA ALA A 221 -31.21 -18.66 -5.60
C ALA A 221 -32.28 -19.74 -5.83
N ILE A 222 -32.00 -20.79 -6.61
CA ILE A 222 -32.93 -21.92 -6.79
C ILE A 222 -33.08 -22.69 -5.47
N ILE A 223 -31.99 -22.97 -4.75
CA ILE A 223 -32.05 -23.67 -3.45
C ILE A 223 -32.82 -22.84 -2.41
N GLY A 224 -32.59 -21.53 -2.38
CA GLY A 224 -33.30 -20.61 -1.46
C GLY A 224 -34.78 -20.46 -1.80
N LEU A 225 -35.14 -20.43 -3.09
CA LEU A 225 -36.53 -20.48 -3.58
C LEU A 225 -37.24 -21.76 -3.08
N GLU A 226 -36.65 -22.94 -3.28
CA GLU A 226 -37.25 -24.21 -2.83
C GLU A 226 -37.37 -24.34 -1.30
N PHE A 227 -36.52 -23.64 -0.52
CA PHE A 227 -36.54 -23.71 0.95
C PHE A 227 -37.34 -22.58 1.63
N TYR A 228 -37.45 -21.40 1.00
CA TYR A 228 -37.92 -20.17 1.66
C TYR A 228 -38.99 -19.38 0.88
N ASN A 229 -39.60 -19.95 -0.16
CA ASN A 229 -40.74 -19.35 -0.85
C ASN A 229 -41.91 -19.06 0.12
N GLY A 230 -42.39 -17.81 0.17
CA GLY A 230 -43.61 -17.39 0.88
C GLY A 230 -43.48 -17.20 2.40
N ILE A 231 -42.42 -17.71 3.04
CA ILE A 231 -42.29 -17.75 4.52
C ILE A 231 -42.14 -16.36 5.17
N PHE A 232 -41.97 -15.31 4.37
CA PHE A 232 -41.73 -13.94 4.83
C PHE A 232 -42.99 -13.07 4.87
N HIS A 233 -44.17 -13.61 4.51
CA HIS A 233 -45.44 -12.86 4.49
C HIS A 233 -46.21 -12.90 5.83
N ALA A 234 -45.61 -13.40 6.91
CA ALA A 234 -46.20 -13.46 8.24
C ALA A 234 -45.49 -12.50 9.21
N THR A 235 -46.23 -11.59 9.82
CA THR A 235 -45.75 -10.70 10.92
C THR A 235 -46.81 -10.55 12.00
N CYS A 236 -46.45 -9.92 13.11
CA CYS A 236 -47.36 -9.70 14.24
C CYS A 236 -48.38 -8.60 13.90
N TYR A 237 -49.66 -8.84 14.22
CA TYR A 237 -50.74 -7.88 14.06
C TYR A 237 -51.57 -7.80 15.34
N ASN A 238 -52.12 -6.61 15.61
CA ASN A 238 -53.16 -6.43 16.62
C ASN A 238 -54.49 -7.02 16.10
N VAL A 239 -55.07 -7.97 16.82
CA VAL A 239 -56.33 -8.66 16.48
C VAL A 239 -57.53 -7.71 16.55
N THR A 240 -57.48 -6.69 17.40
CA THR A 240 -58.56 -5.71 17.60
C THR A 240 -58.52 -4.58 16.58
N THR A 241 -57.34 -4.04 16.22
CA THR A 241 -57.23 -2.94 15.23
C THR A 241 -56.87 -3.37 13.81
N MET A 242 -56.39 -4.61 13.61
CA MET A 242 -55.86 -5.15 12.36
C MET A 242 -54.59 -4.43 11.83
N GLU A 243 -53.94 -3.61 12.66
CA GLU A 243 -52.69 -2.91 12.35
C GLU A 243 -51.45 -3.76 12.69
N PRO A 244 -50.33 -3.61 11.96
CA PRO A 244 -49.12 -4.39 12.19
C PRO A 244 -48.43 -3.93 13.48
N PHE A 245 -48.06 -4.88 14.34
CA PHE A 245 -47.44 -4.61 15.64
C PHE A 245 -45.92 -4.60 15.54
N ILE A 246 -45.32 -3.42 15.70
CA ILE A 246 -43.87 -3.23 15.78
C ILE A 246 -43.39 -3.56 17.21
N VAL A 247 -42.37 -4.40 17.34
CA VAL A 247 -41.86 -4.85 18.65
C VAL A 247 -41.10 -3.69 19.33
N PRO A 248 -41.49 -3.26 20.56
CA PRO A 248 -40.83 -2.13 21.23
C PRO A 248 -39.32 -2.29 21.40
N GLY A 249 -38.55 -1.47 20.67
CA GLY A 249 -37.09 -1.50 20.61
C GLY A 249 -36.50 -1.94 19.27
N GLU A 250 -37.31 -2.53 18.39
CA GLU A 250 -36.95 -2.87 17.01
C GLU A 250 -37.74 -1.94 16.06
N GLY A 251 -37.06 -1.11 15.27
CA GLY A 251 -37.70 -0.06 14.46
C GLY A 251 -38.39 -0.52 13.17
N GLN A 252 -38.58 -1.83 12.96
CA GLN A 252 -39.10 -2.40 11.72
C GLN A 252 -39.96 -3.65 12.00
N LEU A 253 -40.77 -4.06 11.01
CA LEU A 253 -41.55 -5.30 11.09
C LEU A 253 -40.66 -6.53 10.82
N ARG A 254 -40.82 -7.55 11.66
CA ARG A 254 -40.07 -8.82 11.60
C ARG A 254 -40.97 -9.99 11.19
N PRO A 255 -40.42 -11.07 10.59
CA PRO A 255 -41.16 -12.33 10.44
C PRO A 255 -41.59 -12.93 11.78
N CYS A 256 -42.64 -13.73 11.77
CA CYS A 256 -43.07 -14.53 12.91
C CYS A 256 -43.46 -15.95 12.50
N SER A 257 -43.67 -16.82 13.48
CA SER A 257 -44.14 -18.19 13.27
C SER A 257 -45.34 -18.52 14.17
N ASN A 258 -46.33 -19.21 13.59
CA ASN A 258 -47.51 -19.71 14.30
C ASN A 258 -47.24 -20.99 15.13
N SER A 259 -45.99 -21.48 15.16
CA SER A 259 -45.58 -22.65 15.94
C SER A 259 -44.91 -22.24 17.25
N HIS A 260 -45.52 -22.58 18.38
CA HIS A 260 -44.92 -22.44 19.72
C HIS A 260 -43.60 -23.24 19.94
N SER A 261 -43.09 -23.94 18.92
CA SER A 261 -41.90 -24.81 19.02
C SER A 261 -40.77 -24.47 18.03
N SER A 262 -40.98 -23.48 17.16
CA SER A 262 -40.06 -23.10 16.07
C SER A 262 -40.31 -21.67 15.59
N GLY A 263 -39.29 -20.83 15.58
CA GLY A 263 -39.40 -19.43 15.15
C GLY A 263 -39.70 -18.45 16.28
N PHE A 264 -39.93 -17.19 15.91
CA PHE A 264 -40.33 -16.10 16.80
C PHE A 264 -41.85 -16.07 16.95
N THR A 265 -42.33 -16.15 18.18
CA THR A 265 -43.75 -15.99 18.54
C THR A 265 -44.03 -14.58 19.04
N CYS A 266 -45.10 -13.97 18.57
CA CYS A 266 -45.55 -12.64 19.00
C CYS A 266 -45.95 -12.57 20.49
N THR A 267 -46.13 -13.72 21.14
CA THR A 267 -46.68 -13.90 22.50
C THR A 267 -45.61 -14.32 23.52
N ASN A 268 -44.39 -13.77 23.42
CA ASN A 268 -43.27 -14.10 24.30
C ASN A 268 -43.35 -13.46 25.70
N GLU A 269 -42.95 -14.22 26.73
CA GLU A 269 -43.23 -13.94 28.16
C GLU A 269 -42.65 -12.64 28.73
N ASN A 270 -41.70 -12.00 28.04
CA ASN A 270 -41.12 -10.71 28.45
C ASN A 270 -42.05 -9.52 28.15
N PHE A 271 -42.98 -9.66 27.21
CA PHE A 271 -44.05 -8.70 27.02
C PHE A 271 -45.22 -9.09 27.94
N GLN A 272 -45.79 -8.13 28.66
CA GLN A 272 -47.07 -8.34 29.32
C GLN A 272 -48.07 -8.88 28.29
N LYS A 273 -48.75 -9.98 28.61
CA LYS A 273 -49.78 -10.59 27.75
C LYS A 273 -50.81 -9.55 27.31
N SER A 274 -50.60 -8.98 26.13
CA SER A 274 -51.67 -8.45 25.31
C SER A 274 -52.30 -9.68 24.65
N GLU A 275 -53.53 -10.00 25.01
CA GLU A 275 -54.24 -11.17 24.47
C GLU A 275 -54.69 -10.93 23.01
N ASP A 276 -54.47 -9.71 22.50
CA ASP A 276 -54.86 -9.20 21.20
C ASP A 276 -53.70 -9.18 20.15
N ILE A 277 -52.62 -9.96 20.30
CA ILE A 277 -51.51 -9.97 19.31
C ILE A 277 -51.26 -11.38 18.75
N GLU A 278 -51.48 -11.55 17.44
CA GLU A 278 -51.30 -12.81 16.71
C GLU A 278 -50.38 -12.67 15.49
N CYS A 279 -49.83 -13.79 15.02
CA CYS A 279 -48.97 -13.86 13.84
C CYS A 279 -49.83 -14.12 12.59
N ILE A 280 -50.07 -13.09 11.77
CA ILE A 280 -50.97 -13.19 10.61
C ILE A 280 -50.17 -13.28 9.31
N GLU A 281 -50.42 -14.35 8.56
CA GLU A 281 -49.83 -14.66 7.27
C GLU A 281 -50.59 -14.00 6.10
N GLY A 282 -49.88 -13.61 5.04
CA GLY A 282 -50.45 -13.14 3.77
C GLY A 282 -50.96 -11.70 3.76
N LYS A 283 -50.84 -10.97 4.88
CA LYS A 283 -51.14 -9.52 4.95
C LYS A 283 -49.92 -8.61 4.74
N TRP A 284 -48.71 -9.14 4.92
CA TRP A 284 -47.47 -8.38 4.84
C TRP A 284 -46.73 -8.69 3.55
N GLU A 285 -46.35 -7.65 2.79
CA GLU A 285 -45.56 -7.79 1.56
C GLU A 285 -44.18 -8.45 1.82
N GLY A 286 -43.67 -8.32 3.05
CA GLY A 286 -42.43 -8.92 3.53
C GLY A 286 -41.37 -7.89 3.93
N PRO A 287 -40.21 -8.33 4.44
CA PRO A 287 -39.14 -7.46 4.87
C PRO A 287 -38.65 -6.54 3.75
N ASN A 288 -38.21 -5.34 4.12
CA ASN A 288 -37.71 -4.33 3.18
C ASN A 288 -38.69 -4.04 2.04
N PHE A 289 -39.95 -3.76 2.37
CA PHE A 289 -41.03 -3.47 1.40
C PHE A 289 -41.23 -4.59 0.35
N GLY A 290 -41.14 -5.86 0.77
CA GLY A 290 -41.25 -7.03 -0.10
C GLY A 290 -40.09 -7.23 -1.10
N ILE A 291 -38.95 -6.53 -0.94
CA ILE A 291 -37.80 -6.61 -1.86
C ILE A 291 -36.89 -7.78 -1.53
N THR A 292 -36.67 -8.07 -0.24
CA THR A 292 -35.84 -9.21 0.22
C THR A 292 -36.71 -10.43 0.47
N SER A 293 -37.04 -11.15 -0.61
CA SER A 293 -37.80 -12.40 -0.54
C SER A 293 -37.22 -13.49 -1.44
N PHE A 294 -37.74 -14.71 -1.28
CA PHE A 294 -37.33 -15.88 -2.06
C PHE A 294 -38.44 -16.42 -2.98
N ASP A 295 -39.58 -15.71 -3.11
CA ASP A 295 -40.79 -16.22 -3.77
C ASP A 295 -40.70 -16.22 -5.31
N ASN A 296 -39.78 -15.44 -5.85
CA ASN A 296 -39.52 -15.33 -7.29
C ASN A 296 -38.02 -15.44 -7.54
N ILE A 297 -37.62 -16.14 -8.62
CA ILE A 297 -36.19 -16.33 -8.96
C ILE A 297 -35.41 -15.01 -9.10
N GLY A 298 -36.05 -13.92 -9.52
CA GLY A 298 -35.43 -12.59 -9.56
C GLY A 298 -35.08 -12.03 -8.18
N TYR A 299 -36.01 -12.10 -7.22
CA TYR A 299 -35.79 -11.63 -5.85
C TYR A 299 -34.90 -12.58 -5.04
N ALA A 300 -34.99 -13.88 -5.30
CA ALA A 300 -34.04 -14.87 -4.79
C ALA A 300 -32.61 -14.58 -5.29
N MET A 301 -32.42 -14.27 -6.57
CA MET A 301 -31.12 -13.86 -7.12
C MET A 301 -30.62 -12.53 -6.54
N LEU A 302 -31.51 -11.55 -6.32
CA LEU A 302 -31.16 -10.26 -5.72
C LEU A 302 -30.71 -10.43 -4.25
N THR A 303 -31.47 -11.17 -3.46
CA THR A 303 -31.18 -11.48 -2.06
C THR A 303 -29.91 -12.31 -1.91
N VAL A 304 -29.67 -13.27 -2.82
CA VAL A 304 -28.42 -14.06 -2.87
C VAL A 304 -27.22 -13.21 -3.30
N PHE A 305 -27.40 -12.28 -4.26
CA PHE A 305 -26.35 -11.32 -4.64
C PHE A 305 -25.99 -10.41 -3.45
N GLN A 306 -26.99 -9.88 -2.75
CA GLN A 306 -26.80 -9.11 -1.51
C GLN A 306 -25.99 -9.91 -0.49
N CYS A 307 -26.42 -11.13 -0.15
CA CYS A 307 -25.69 -11.99 0.78
C CYS A 307 -24.24 -12.26 0.34
N ILE A 308 -24.00 -12.43 -0.97
CA ILE A 308 -22.66 -12.64 -1.53
C ILE A 308 -21.76 -11.40 -1.45
N THR A 309 -22.31 -10.19 -1.38
CA THR A 309 -21.51 -8.98 -1.09
C THR A 309 -21.08 -8.86 0.38
N MET A 310 -21.48 -9.79 1.24
CA MET A 310 -21.33 -9.76 2.71
C MET A 310 -22.17 -8.69 3.43
N GLU A 311 -23.11 -8.05 2.74
CA GLU A 311 -24.02 -7.04 3.31
C GLU A 311 -25.40 -7.64 3.64
N GLY A 312 -25.99 -7.28 4.78
CA GLY A 312 -27.33 -7.67 5.26
C GLY A 312 -27.58 -9.18 5.42
N TRP A 313 -26.58 -10.03 5.21
CA TRP A 313 -26.73 -11.49 5.18
C TRP A 313 -27.10 -12.09 6.54
N THR A 314 -26.63 -11.48 7.63
CA THR A 314 -26.99 -11.81 9.01
C THR A 314 -28.46 -11.50 9.26
N THR A 315 -28.95 -10.35 8.80
CA THR A 315 -30.35 -9.95 8.87
C THR A 315 -31.25 -10.95 8.13
N MET A 316 -30.85 -11.43 6.94
CA MET A 316 -31.59 -12.46 6.21
C MET A 316 -31.56 -13.84 6.90
N LEU A 317 -30.44 -14.20 7.55
CA LEU A 317 -30.36 -15.38 8.42
C LEU A 317 -31.28 -15.22 9.65
N TYR A 318 -31.40 -14.03 10.24
CA TYR A 318 -32.31 -13.80 11.36
C TYR A 318 -33.78 -13.83 10.92
N TYR A 319 -34.14 -13.25 9.77
CA TYR A 319 -35.49 -13.34 9.20
C TYR A 319 -35.91 -14.79 8.88
N THR A 320 -35.00 -15.66 8.43
CA THR A 320 -35.30 -17.10 8.29
C THR A 320 -35.36 -17.84 9.64
N ASN A 321 -34.57 -17.42 10.63
CA ASN A 321 -34.62 -17.99 11.99
C ASN A 321 -35.92 -17.64 12.71
N ASP A 322 -36.51 -16.47 12.45
CA ASP A 322 -37.76 -16.02 13.05
C ASP A 322 -38.99 -16.70 12.44
N SER A 323 -38.98 -17.03 11.14
CA SER A 323 -40.10 -17.76 10.51
C SER A 323 -40.03 -19.29 10.72
N LEU A 324 -38.85 -19.91 10.58
CA LEU A 324 -38.68 -21.38 10.60
C LEU A 324 -37.93 -21.94 11.82
N GLY A 325 -37.24 -21.09 12.60
CA GLY A 325 -36.41 -21.51 13.73
C GLY A 325 -34.95 -21.81 13.34
N ASN A 326 -34.03 -21.46 14.24
CA ASN A 326 -32.57 -21.44 14.01
C ASN A 326 -31.85 -22.78 13.75
N ARG A 327 -32.55 -23.92 13.73
CA ARG A 327 -31.91 -25.26 13.79
C ARG A 327 -31.08 -25.59 12.54
N PHE A 328 -31.52 -25.16 11.36
CA PHE A 328 -30.95 -25.60 10.08
C PHE A 328 -30.54 -24.47 9.11
N ASN A 329 -31.08 -23.25 9.23
CA ASN A 329 -30.86 -22.18 8.23
C ASN A 329 -29.37 -21.83 8.01
N TRP A 330 -28.55 -21.96 9.06
CA TRP A 330 -27.10 -21.78 9.00
C TRP A 330 -26.41 -22.74 7.99
N LEU A 331 -26.99 -23.91 7.70
CA LEU A 331 -26.51 -24.84 6.66
C LEU A 331 -26.69 -24.31 5.24
N TYR A 332 -27.55 -23.31 5.03
CA TYR A 332 -27.66 -22.57 3.76
C TYR A 332 -26.73 -21.35 3.77
N PHE A 333 -26.86 -20.48 4.77
CA PHE A 333 -26.15 -19.20 4.80
C PHE A 333 -24.63 -19.33 4.98
N ILE A 334 -24.13 -20.27 5.79
CA ILE A 334 -22.68 -20.42 5.99
C ILE A 334 -21.98 -20.91 4.70
N PRO A 335 -22.45 -21.96 4.00
CA PRO A 335 -21.89 -22.32 2.69
C PRO A 335 -22.07 -21.24 1.62
N LEU A 336 -23.16 -20.45 1.65
CA LEU A 336 -23.37 -19.31 0.76
C LEU A 336 -22.27 -18.25 0.93
N ILE A 337 -21.96 -17.83 2.16
CA ILE A 337 -20.88 -16.86 2.40
C ILE A 337 -19.49 -17.46 2.07
N VAL A 338 -19.23 -18.71 2.46
CA VAL A 338 -17.92 -19.36 2.22
C VAL A 338 -17.63 -19.59 0.74
N LEU A 339 -18.59 -20.14 -0.01
CA LEU A 339 -18.41 -20.51 -1.43
C LEU A 339 -18.78 -19.37 -2.38
N GLY A 340 -19.83 -18.61 -2.08
CA GLY A 340 -20.31 -17.50 -2.90
C GLY A 340 -19.50 -16.23 -2.71
N SER A 341 -19.02 -15.94 -1.48
CA SER A 341 -18.27 -14.71 -1.20
C SER A 341 -16.77 -14.96 -1.00
N PHE A 342 -16.33 -15.60 0.09
CA PHE A 342 -14.89 -15.72 0.41
C PHE A 342 -14.10 -16.43 -0.69
N PHE A 343 -14.61 -17.54 -1.25
CA PHE A 343 -13.93 -18.24 -2.33
C PHE A 343 -13.88 -17.40 -3.62
N MET A 344 -14.97 -16.73 -4.00
CA MET A 344 -15.03 -15.92 -5.23
C MET A 344 -14.14 -14.68 -5.13
N LEU A 345 -14.12 -14.00 -3.99
CA LEU A 345 -13.23 -12.85 -3.71
C LEU A 345 -11.76 -13.26 -3.88
N ASN A 346 -11.36 -14.39 -3.29
CA ASN A 346 -10.01 -14.94 -3.45
C ASN A 346 -9.69 -15.34 -4.91
N LEU A 347 -10.66 -15.85 -5.66
CA LEU A 347 -10.48 -16.23 -7.08
C LEU A 347 -10.32 -14.98 -7.97
N VAL A 348 -11.11 -13.93 -7.74
CA VAL A 348 -10.97 -12.61 -8.40
C VAL A 348 -9.61 -11.98 -8.08
N LEU A 349 -9.20 -11.96 -6.82
CA LEU A 349 -7.86 -11.50 -6.40
C LEU A 349 -6.74 -12.31 -7.07
N GLY A 350 -6.86 -13.63 -7.11
CA GLY A 350 -5.87 -14.52 -7.70
C GLY A 350 -5.65 -14.28 -9.19
N VAL A 351 -6.74 -14.14 -9.96
CA VAL A 351 -6.66 -13.86 -11.41
C VAL A 351 -6.16 -12.45 -11.69
N LEU A 352 -6.63 -11.43 -10.95
CA LEU A 352 -6.11 -10.07 -11.10
C LEU A 352 -4.63 -9.98 -10.74
N SER A 353 -4.21 -10.57 -9.61
CA SER A 353 -2.80 -10.67 -9.22
C SER A 353 -1.96 -11.34 -10.31
N GLY A 354 -2.46 -12.43 -10.90
CA GLY A 354 -1.82 -13.10 -12.03
C GLY A 354 -1.67 -12.23 -13.29
N GLU A 355 -2.68 -11.41 -13.64
CA GLU A 355 -2.59 -10.49 -14.79
C GLU A 355 -1.72 -9.26 -14.50
N PHE A 356 -1.81 -8.68 -13.30
CA PHE A 356 -0.93 -7.60 -12.87
C PHE A 356 0.54 -8.05 -12.81
N ALA A 357 0.82 -9.28 -12.37
CA ALA A 357 2.16 -9.88 -12.42
C ALA A 357 2.66 -10.02 -13.87
N LYS A 358 1.85 -10.58 -14.77
CA LYS A 358 2.18 -10.69 -16.20
C LYS A 358 2.41 -9.33 -16.86
N GLU A 359 1.70 -8.27 -16.46
CA GLU A 359 1.92 -6.94 -17.03
C GLU A 359 3.10 -6.21 -16.37
N ARG A 360 3.34 -6.41 -15.07
CA ARG A 360 4.57 -5.98 -14.38
C ARG A 360 5.80 -6.55 -15.07
N GLU A 361 5.85 -7.85 -15.34
CA GLU A 361 6.98 -8.51 -16.02
C GLU A 361 7.28 -7.85 -17.39
N LYS A 362 6.24 -7.54 -18.17
CA LYS A 362 6.35 -6.81 -19.45
C LYS A 362 6.79 -5.35 -19.29
N VAL A 363 6.51 -4.70 -18.16
CA VAL A 363 6.98 -3.35 -17.84
C VAL A 363 8.42 -3.38 -17.31
N GLU A 364 8.76 -4.35 -16.47
CA GLU A 364 10.07 -4.51 -15.85
C GLU A 364 11.13 -4.89 -16.90
N SER A 365 10.84 -5.85 -17.78
CA SER A 365 11.67 -6.17 -18.95
C SER A 365 11.88 -4.98 -19.91
N ARG A 366 10.88 -4.09 -20.07
CA ARG A 366 11.03 -2.83 -20.82
C ARG A 366 11.87 -1.81 -20.06
N ARG A 367 11.70 -1.70 -18.73
CA ARG A 367 12.49 -0.80 -17.86
C ARG A 367 13.96 -1.24 -17.82
N THR A 368 14.26 -2.53 -17.69
CA THR A 368 15.65 -3.04 -17.71
C THR A 368 16.30 -2.86 -19.07
N PHE A 369 15.58 -3.11 -20.18
CA PHE A 369 16.07 -2.79 -21.53
C PHE A 369 16.39 -1.29 -21.70
N LEU A 370 15.54 -0.40 -21.20
CA LEU A 370 15.79 1.05 -21.23
C LEU A 370 16.92 1.47 -20.27
N LYS A 371 17.07 0.82 -19.11
CA LYS A 371 18.16 1.05 -18.16
C LYS A 371 19.50 0.62 -18.77
N MET A 372 19.60 -0.60 -19.29
CA MET A 372 20.78 -1.08 -20.05
C MET A 372 21.11 -0.15 -21.23
N ARG A 373 20.11 0.32 -21.99
CA ARG A 373 20.36 1.25 -23.10
C ARG A 373 20.91 2.60 -22.63
N ARG A 374 20.43 3.15 -21.51
CA ARG A 374 21.02 4.36 -20.91
C ARG A 374 22.40 4.10 -20.33
N GLN A 375 22.60 2.96 -19.69
CA GLN A 375 23.86 2.57 -19.07
C GLN A 375 24.95 2.42 -20.13
N ASN A 376 24.72 1.63 -21.20
CA ASN A 376 25.62 1.58 -22.36
C ASN A 376 25.89 2.96 -22.97
N GLN A 377 24.93 3.90 -22.94
CA GLN A 377 25.16 5.25 -23.44
C GLN A 377 26.06 6.06 -22.49
N MET A 378 25.78 6.05 -21.18
CA MET A 378 26.62 6.62 -20.13
C MET A 378 28.04 6.04 -20.16
N ASP A 379 28.18 4.74 -20.38
CA ASP A 379 29.47 4.05 -20.43
C ASP A 379 30.28 4.46 -21.68
N ASN A 380 29.63 4.64 -22.83
CA ASN A 380 30.30 5.19 -24.03
C ASN A 380 30.71 6.65 -23.83
N GLU A 381 29.87 7.47 -23.18
CA GLU A 381 30.18 8.87 -22.85
C GLU A 381 31.32 8.95 -21.81
N LEU A 382 31.31 8.09 -20.78
CA LEU A 382 32.35 7.95 -19.76
C LEU A 382 33.68 7.46 -20.34
N HIS A 383 33.68 6.44 -21.19
CA HIS A 383 34.89 6.03 -21.92
C HIS A 383 35.41 7.20 -22.78
N GLY A 384 34.54 7.95 -23.45
CA GLY A 384 34.92 9.17 -24.17
C GLY A 384 35.58 10.23 -23.27
N TYR A 385 35.06 10.44 -22.05
CA TYR A 385 35.66 11.36 -21.08
C TYR A 385 36.99 10.84 -20.53
N ILE A 386 37.12 9.55 -20.21
CA ILE A 386 38.39 8.94 -19.79
C ILE A 386 39.44 9.06 -20.89
N ASP A 387 39.07 8.77 -22.14
CA ASP A 387 39.93 8.88 -23.31
C ASP A 387 40.42 10.33 -23.52
N TRP A 388 39.59 11.33 -23.21
CA TRP A 388 39.98 12.75 -23.18
C TRP A 388 40.88 13.11 -21.99
N ILE A 389 40.61 12.56 -20.80
CA ILE A 389 41.42 12.79 -19.59
C ILE A 389 42.82 12.19 -19.77
N CYS A 390 42.93 10.93 -20.20
CA CYS A 390 44.21 10.29 -20.48
C CYS A 390 45.00 11.00 -21.58
N LYS A 391 44.34 11.51 -22.64
CA LYS A 391 45.01 12.32 -23.68
C LYS A 391 45.43 13.71 -23.17
N ALA A 392 44.70 14.29 -22.22
CA ALA A 392 45.11 15.53 -21.57
C ALA A 392 46.29 15.30 -20.60
N GLU A 393 46.29 14.20 -19.86
CA GLU A 393 47.37 13.79 -18.97
C GLU A 393 48.64 13.44 -19.77
N GLU A 394 48.54 12.66 -20.85
CA GLU A 394 49.64 12.37 -21.76
C GLU A 394 50.18 13.65 -22.43
N ALA A 395 49.30 14.60 -22.80
CA ALA A 395 49.72 15.92 -23.29
C ALA A 395 50.45 16.75 -22.21
N ILE A 396 50.05 16.66 -20.94
CA ILE A 396 50.73 17.33 -19.82
C ILE A 396 52.08 16.67 -19.52
N LEU A 397 52.16 15.34 -19.51
CA LEU A 397 53.37 14.55 -19.29
C LEU A 397 54.40 14.72 -20.42
N THR A 398 53.95 14.88 -21.67
CA THR A 398 54.83 15.20 -22.81
C THR A 398 55.27 16.65 -22.80
N GLU A 399 54.40 17.60 -22.42
CA GLU A 399 54.77 18.99 -22.14
C GLU A 399 55.75 19.09 -20.96
N GLU A 400 55.71 18.14 -20.01
CA GLU A 400 56.68 18.03 -18.91
C GLU A 400 58.10 17.63 -19.32
N ARG A 401 58.27 16.94 -20.46
CA ARG A 401 59.58 16.55 -20.99
C ARG A 401 60.27 17.64 -21.83
N THR A 402 59.62 18.78 -22.06
CA THR A 402 60.21 19.91 -22.80
C THR A 402 61.02 20.84 -21.89
N THR A 403 61.96 21.60 -22.46
CA THR A 403 62.85 22.46 -21.65
C THR A 403 62.11 23.67 -21.07
N GLU A 404 62.55 24.15 -19.89
CA GLU A 404 61.90 25.26 -19.15
C GLU A 404 61.66 26.52 -20.00
N LEU A 405 62.54 26.80 -20.98
CA LEU A 405 62.47 27.98 -21.82
C LEU A 405 61.30 27.91 -22.82
N GLU A 406 61.10 26.76 -23.46
CA GLU A 406 60.01 26.53 -24.41
C GLU A 406 58.65 26.49 -23.71
N ARG A 407 58.57 25.85 -22.52
CA ARG A 407 57.33 25.73 -21.74
C ARG A 407 56.71 27.09 -21.43
N ARG A 408 57.53 28.11 -21.13
CA ARG A 408 57.03 29.49 -20.91
C ARG A 408 56.43 30.09 -22.18
N HIS A 409 57.09 29.91 -23.33
CA HIS A 409 56.63 30.45 -24.62
C HIS A 409 55.35 29.74 -25.14
N ILE A 410 55.23 28.43 -24.90
CA ILE A 410 54.03 27.63 -25.21
C ILE A 410 52.87 28.03 -24.28
N MET A 411 53.10 28.23 -22.98
CA MET A 411 52.08 28.75 -22.07
C MET A 411 51.61 30.17 -22.45
N GLU A 412 52.51 31.09 -22.80
CA GLU A 412 52.13 32.44 -23.22
C GLU A 412 51.33 32.44 -24.53
N THR A 413 51.74 31.66 -25.53
CA THR A 413 50.99 31.54 -26.78
C THR A 413 49.62 30.89 -26.57
N ARG A 414 49.51 29.80 -25.80
CA ARG A 414 48.21 29.20 -25.42
C ARG A 414 47.32 30.17 -24.64
N ARG A 415 47.87 30.91 -23.67
CA ARG A 415 47.13 31.92 -22.89
C ARG A 415 46.61 33.06 -23.76
N ASN A 416 47.43 33.53 -24.71
CA ASN A 416 47.03 34.54 -25.69
C ASN A 416 46.00 33.99 -26.70
N TYR A 417 46.05 32.70 -27.04
CA TYR A 417 45.05 32.04 -27.89
C TYR A 417 43.71 31.89 -27.17
N ALA A 418 43.71 31.53 -25.88
CA ALA A 418 42.52 31.50 -25.04
C ALA A 418 41.87 32.89 -24.93
N MET A 419 42.66 33.93 -24.64
CA MET A 419 42.17 35.33 -24.61
C MET A 419 41.65 35.82 -25.97
N LYS A 420 42.15 35.28 -27.09
CA LYS A 420 41.58 35.55 -28.44
C LYS A 420 40.29 34.78 -28.71
N LYS A 421 40.14 33.54 -28.21
CA LYS A 421 38.96 32.70 -28.47
C LYS A 421 37.71 33.14 -27.68
N MET A 422 37.89 33.86 -26.57
CA MET A 422 36.80 34.43 -25.76
C MET A 422 36.12 35.69 -26.37
N LYS A 423 36.15 35.87 -27.70
CA LYS A 423 35.39 36.92 -28.41
C LYS A 423 34.83 36.46 -29.77
N PRO A 424 33.57 36.05 -29.79
CA PRO A 424 32.61 36.46 -30.82
C PRO A 424 31.69 37.57 -30.26
N GLY A 425 31.19 38.45 -31.12
CA GLY A 425 30.27 39.53 -30.72
C GLY A 425 28.81 39.24 -31.09
N GLY A 426 27.88 39.63 -30.23
CA GLY A 426 26.43 39.58 -30.47
C GLY A 426 25.66 40.07 -29.25
N LYS A 427 24.74 41.03 -29.42
CA LYS A 427 23.94 41.57 -28.31
C LYS A 427 22.68 40.73 -28.09
N GLN A 428 22.50 40.21 -26.88
CA GLN A 428 21.42 40.64 -25.99
C GLN A 428 21.69 40.12 -24.57
N ARG A 429 21.12 40.80 -23.56
CA ARG A 429 21.31 40.48 -22.15
C ARG A 429 19.99 40.73 -21.41
N SER A 430 19.27 39.66 -21.13
CA SER A 430 18.34 39.57 -20.01
C SER A 430 19.12 39.06 -18.79
N GLU A 431 18.57 39.27 -17.59
CA GLU A 431 19.21 38.93 -16.33
C GLU A 431 18.78 37.53 -15.83
N ASP A 432 19.47 37.10 -14.77
CA ASP A 432 19.24 35.93 -13.91
C ASP A 432 20.02 34.63 -14.21
N ASP A 433 20.38 33.96 -13.09
CA ASP A 433 21.12 32.71 -12.88
C ASP A 433 22.56 32.62 -13.48
N GLU A 434 23.60 32.13 -12.79
CA GLU A 434 23.66 31.27 -11.58
C GLU A 434 24.61 31.83 -10.48
N GLU A 435 24.43 31.37 -9.24
CA GLU A 435 25.39 31.52 -8.13
C GLU A 435 26.05 30.16 -7.77
N ASP A 436 27.14 30.20 -6.99
CA ASP A 436 27.95 29.07 -6.50
C ASP A 436 28.86 28.40 -7.57
N VAL A 437 30.05 27.86 -7.25
CA VAL A 437 30.63 27.49 -5.94
C VAL A 437 32.01 28.15 -5.70
N ASP A 438 32.18 28.83 -4.57
CA ASP A 438 33.50 29.16 -4.00
C ASP A 438 34.08 27.94 -3.26
N MET A 439 35.32 27.54 -3.58
CA MET A 439 36.08 26.54 -2.81
C MET A 439 37.45 27.10 -2.40
N ASP A 440 37.51 27.63 -1.17
CA ASP A 440 38.61 28.38 -0.59
C ASP A 440 39.88 27.51 -0.37
N THR A 441 40.73 27.36 -1.39
CA THR A 441 42.08 26.79 -1.23
C THR A 441 43.09 27.90 -0.94
N ALA A 442 43.15 28.32 0.33
CA ALA A 442 43.83 29.54 0.74
C ALA A 442 45.38 29.42 0.81
N PHE A 443 46.07 29.54 -0.32
CA PHE A 443 47.53 29.78 -0.35
C PHE A 443 47.95 30.99 -1.20
N GLY A 444 48.07 32.14 -0.52
CA GLY A 444 49.03 33.22 -0.80
C GLY A 444 49.07 33.88 -2.18
N ARG A 445 48.57 35.12 -2.28
CA ARG A 445 49.26 36.16 -3.08
C ARG A 445 49.17 37.56 -2.46
N ARG A 446 50.26 38.32 -2.63
CA ARG A 446 50.62 39.49 -1.80
C ARG A 446 50.53 40.80 -2.58
N GLY A 447 49.36 41.43 -2.54
CA GLY A 447 49.15 42.88 -2.68
C GLY A 447 49.37 43.55 -4.05
N LYS A 448 48.52 44.54 -4.34
CA LYS A 448 48.89 45.74 -5.11
C LYS A 448 48.13 46.96 -4.57
N ARG A 449 48.75 48.14 -4.72
CA ARG A 449 48.51 49.36 -3.94
C ARG A 449 47.16 50.03 -4.24
N ALA A 450 46.52 50.57 -3.20
CA ALA A 450 45.72 51.78 -3.27
C ALA A 450 46.15 52.68 -2.09
N SER A 451 46.30 53.99 -2.32
CA SER A 451 46.79 54.95 -1.32
C SER A 451 45.79 56.10 -1.16
N LYS A 452 45.34 56.35 0.08
CA LYS A 452 44.92 57.66 0.61
C LYS A 452 44.62 57.61 2.11
N ASP A 453 45.11 58.61 2.83
CA ASP A 453 44.76 59.11 4.18
C ASP A 453 44.78 58.12 5.39
N PRO A 454 45.75 58.25 6.33
CA PRO A 454 45.90 57.30 7.43
C PRO A 454 44.95 57.47 8.62
N ASN A 455 44.54 58.71 8.96
CA ASN A 455 44.42 59.06 10.40
C ASN A 455 43.00 59.32 10.96
N SER A 456 41.94 58.87 10.28
CA SER A 456 40.55 59.00 10.78
C SER A 456 39.75 57.68 10.79
N LYS A 457 40.09 56.71 9.94
CA LYS A 457 39.29 55.48 9.74
C LYS A 457 39.75 54.28 10.58
N ASN A 458 40.90 54.35 11.27
CA ASN A 458 41.50 53.18 11.92
C ASN A 458 40.74 52.70 13.16
N ILE A 459 40.11 53.59 13.94
CA ILE A 459 39.37 53.21 15.15
C ILE A 459 38.09 52.44 14.78
N THR A 460 37.32 52.93 13.82
CA THR A 460 36.08 52.28 13.34
C THR A 460 36.38 50.99 12.58
N HIS A 461 37.37 50.99 11.67
CA HIS A 461 37.77 49.77 10.94
C HIS A 461 38.27 48.66 11.87
N THR A 462 39.04 48.99 12.92
CA THR A 462 39.53 48.01 13.91
C THR A 462 38.44 47.49 14.85
N ARG A 463 37.38 48.28 15.13
CA ARG A 463 36.16 47.78 15.79
C ARG A 463 35.42 46.81 14.86
N MET A 464 35.18 47.21 13.62
CA MET A 464 34.44 46.40 12.63
C MET A 464 35.13 45.06 12.32
N TYR A 465 36.46 45.03 12.21
CA TYR A 465 37.22 43.80 11.96
C TYR A 465 37.21 42.85 13.17
N ARG A 466 37.23 43.38 14.41
CA ARG A 466 37.03 42.58 15.62
C ARG A 466 35.61 42.02 15.70
N PHE A 467 34.60 42.84 15.43
CA PHE A 467 33.20 42.44 15.43
C PHE A 467 32.94 41.32 14.42
N LYS A 468 33.40 41.47 13.17
CA LYS A 468 33.29 40.47 12.10
C LYS A 468 34.08 39.18 12.39
N ARG A 469 35.14 39.24 13.22
CA ARG A 469 35.86 38.05 13.72
C ARG A 469 35.13 37.35 14.87
N GLN A 470 34.44 38.10 15.74
CA GLN A 470 33.58 37.55 16.79
C GLN A 470 32.31 36.94 16.19
N GLU A 471 31.66 37.61 15.24
CA GLU A 471 30.54 37.12 14.44
C GLU A 471 30.86 35.77 13.77
N ARG A 472 32.00 35.66 13.06
CA ARG A 472 32.46 34.41 12.45
C ARG A 472 32.67 33.29 13.49
N ARG A 473 33.21 33.60 14.68
CA ARG A 473 33.35 32.63 15.79
C ARG A 473 31.99 32.21 16.35
N LEU A 474 31.05 33.15 16.52
CA LEU A 474 29.70 32.90 17.01
C LEU A 474 28.90 32.03 16.05
N ARG A 475 28.91 32.35 14.74
CA ARG A 475 28.31 31.51 13.69
C ARG A 475 28.90 30.10 13.66
N PHE A 476 30.23 29.96 13.80
CA PHE A 476 30.88 28.64 13.86
C PHE A 476 30.50 27.85 15.12
N PHE A 477 30.46 28.51 16.29
CA PHE A 477 30.00 27.90 17.54
C PHE A 477 28.55 27.43 17.43
N ILE A 478 27.63 28.29 16.98
CA ILE A 478 26.21 27.94 16.76
C ILE A 478 26.08 26.77 15.76
N ARG A 479 26.84 26.80 14.65
CA ARG A 479 26.88 25.70 13.67
C ARG A 479 27.37 24.38 14.27
N ARG A 480 28.27 24.41 15.26
CA ARG A 480 28.70 23.23 16.02
C ARG A 480 27.59 22.76 16.97
N THR A 481 26.98 23.67 17.74
CA THR A 481 25.87 23.37 18.66
C THR A 481 24.67 22.72 17.96
N VAL A 482 24.23 23.27 16.83
CA VAL A 482 23.12 22.74 16.00
C VAL A 482 23.40 21.34 15.44
N LYS A 483 24.67 20.92 15.37
CA LYS A 483 25.09 19.57 14.97
C LYS A 483 25.33 18.60 16.14
N THR A 484 25.09 19.01 17.39
CA THR A 484 25.26 18.11 18.55
C THR A 484 24.07 17.17 18.75
N GLN A 485 24.34 15.96 19.23
CA GLN A 485 23.30 14.98 19.58
C GLN A 485 22.39 15.47 20.73
N GLY A 486 22.90 16.35 21.61
CA GLY A 486 22.09 17.02 22.62
C GLY A 486 21.00 17.91 22.00
N PHE A 487 21.36 18.80 21.08
CA PHE A 487 20.40 19.66 20.38
C PHE A 487 19.35 18.86 19.59
N TYR A 488 19.75 17.73 19.00
CA TYR A 488 18.85 16.75 18.38
C TYR A 488 17.79 16.24 19.37
N TRP A 489 18.22 15.72 20.54
CA TRP A 489 17.30 15.16 21.53
C TRP A 489 16.38 16.23 22.15
N THR A 490 16.90 17.44 22.42
CA THR A 490 16.08 18.55 22.95
C THR A 490 14.92 18.89 22.01
N VAL A 491 15.16 18.98 20.69
CA VAL A 491 14.09 19.29 19.73
C VAL A 491 13.05 18.15 19.65
N ILE A 492 13.46 16.88 19.72
CA ILE A 492 12.53 15.74 19.71
C ILE A 492 11.65 15.73 20.96
N VAL A 493 12.23 15.94 22.14
CA VAL A 493 11.47 16.00 23.41
C VAL A 493 10.48 17.18 23.40
N LEU A 494 10.87 18.34 22.87
CA LEU A 494 9.96 19.49 22.71
C LEU A 494 8.79 19.19 21.74
N VAL A 495 9.04 18.48 20.63
CA VAL A 495 8.00 18.07 19.69
C VAL A 495 7.06 17.03 20.31
N PHE A 496 7.58 16.06 21.06
CA PHE A 496 6.77 15.08 21.78
C PHE A 496 5.89 15.74 22.85
N LEU A 497 6.46 16.60 23.70
CA LEU A 497 5.70 17.32 24.71
C LEU A 497 4.65 18.26 24.09
N ASN A 498 4.96 18.95 22.99
CA ASN A 498 3.96 19.77 22.29
C ASN A 498 2.81 18.91 21.73
N SER A 499 3.12 17.74 21.17
CA SER A 499 2.10 16.80 20.67
C SER A 499 1.22 16.25 21.79
N LEU A 500 1.81 15.94 22.95
CA LEU A 500 1.09 15.50 24.14
C LEU A 500 0.13 16.57 24.67
N CYS A 501 0.54 17.85 24.68
CA CYS A 501 -0.35 18.94 25.08
C CYS A 501 -1.62 19.04 24.21
N VAL A 502 -1.51 18.96 22.88
CA VAL A 502 -2.69 19.00 22.00
C VAL A 502 -3.56 17.75 22.16
N ALA A 503 -2.97 16.60 22.52
CA ALA A 503 -3.70 15.35 22.75
C ALA A 503 -4.46 15.28 24.10
N VAL A 504 -4.16 16.18 25.04
CA VAL A 504 -4.84 16.28 26.34
C VAL A 504 -6.13 17.13 26.26
N GLU A 505 -6.35 17.86 25.16
CA GLU A 505 -7.59 18.62 24.94
C GLU A 505 -8.81 17.70 24.91
N HIS A 506 -9.84 18.06 25.69
CA HIS A 506 -11.09 17.31 25.77
C HIS A 506 -12.31 18.20 25.97
N ASN A 507 -13.49 17.67 25.67
CA ASN A 507 -14.76 18.33 25.95
C ASN A 507 -14.96 18.53 27.47
N ASN A 508 -15.61 19.63 27.86
CA ASN A 508 -15.85 20.02 29.26
C ASN A 508 -14.58 20.05 30.16
N GLN A 509 -13.41 20.31 29.57
CA GLN A 509 -12.15 20.44 30.32
C GLN A 509 -12.14 21.63 31.29
N PRO A 510 -11.45 21.54 32.46
CA PRO A 510 -11.41 22.61 33.44
C PRO A 510 -10.62 23.84 32.95
N SER A 511 -10.99 25.03 33.42
CA SER A 511 -10.40 26.32 33.00
C SER A 511 -8.87 26.34 33.10
N TRP A 512 -8.32 25.88 34.23
CA TRP A 512 -6.86 25.85 34.44
C TRP A 512 -6.10 25.08 33.35
N LEU A 513 -6.73 24.05 32.75
CA LEU A 513 -6.12 23.27 31.68
C LEU A 513 -6.17 24.03 30.34
N THR A 514 -7.27 24.71 30.05
CA THR A 514 -7.38 25.62 28.91
C THR A 514 -6.32 26.72 28.98
N ASP A 515 -6.16 27.37 30.13
CA ASP A 515 -5.18 28.43 30.36
C ASP A 515 -3.74 27.88 30.26
N PHE A 516 -3.47 26.74 30.90
CA PHE A 516 -2.17 26.06 30.85
C PHE A 516 -1.77 25.70 29.40
N LEU A 517 -2.70 25.14 28.62
CA LEU A 517 -2.45 24.77 27.23
C LEU A 517 -2.18 26.00 26.36
N PHE A 518 -2.96 27.08 26.53
CA PHE A 518 -2.74 28.35 25.83
C PHE A 518 -1.34 28.93 26.09
N TYR A 519 -0.93 29.09 27.34
CA TYR A 519 0.41 29.60 27.67
C TYR A 519 1.52 28.66 27.17
N THR A 520 1.34 27.36 27.34
CA THR A 520 2.29 26.33 26.90
C THR A 520 2.47 26.33 25.38
N GLU A 521 1.41 26.60 24.62
CA GLU A 521 1.48 26.69 23.16
C GLU A 521 2.32 27.87 22.67
N ILE A 522 2.14 29.06 23.29
CA ILE A 522 2.95 30.25 23.00
C ILE A 522 4.42 30.01 23.35
N ILE A 523 4.71 29.32 24.46
CA ILE A 523 6.07 28.93 24.85
C ILE A 523 6.69 27.99 23.82
N PHE A 524 5.97 26.97 23.34
CA PHE A 524 6.45 26.09 22.27
C PHE A 524 6.68 26.83 20.96
N LEU A 525 5.75 27.70 20.53
CA LEU A 525 5.90 28.50 19.32
C LEU A 525 7.13 29.41 19.38
N GLY A 526 7.32 30.15 20.48
CA GLY A 526 8.52 30.95 20.72
C GLY A 526 9.81 30.12 20.67
N THR A 527 9.80 28.93 21.26
CA THR A 527 10.93 28.00 21.25
C THR A 527 11.26 27.52 19.83
N PHE A 528 10.26 27.18 19.02
CA PHE A 528 10.46 26.78 17.63
C PHE A 528 10.92 27.94 16.73
N ILE A 529 10.45 29.17 16.96
CA ILE A 529 10.96 30.37 16.28
C ILE A 529 12.45 30.56 16.61
N CYS A 530 12.85 30.43 17.88
CA CYS A 530 14.26 30.48 18.28
C CYS A 530 15.10 29.38 17.60
N GLU A 531 14.61 28.13 17.58
CA GLU A 531 15.25 27.00 16.88
C GLU A 531 15.50 27.32 15.39
N MET A 532 14.49 27.87 14.70
CA MET A 532 14.57 28.27 13.30
C MET A 532 15.59 29.39 13.08
N LEU A 533 15.57 30.45 13.90
CA LEU A 533 16.50 31.58 13.80
C LEU A 533 17.95 31.14 14.06
N ILE A 534 18.17 30.26 15.04
CA ILE A 534 19.46 29.66 15.36
C ILE A 534 19.98 28.82 14.18
N LYS A 535 19.14 27.95 13.59
CA LYS A 535 19.46 27.19 12.37
C LYS A 535 19.80 28.10 11.20
N LEU A 536 18.96 29.11 10.90
CA LEU A 536 19.12 30.03 9.78
C LEU A 536 20.39 30.87 9.91
N TYR A 537 20.71 31.37 11.11
CA TYR A 537 21.92 32.13 11.36
C TYR A 537 23.19 31.28 11.32
N GLY A 538 23.18 30.07 11.91
CA GLY A 538 24.34 29.17 11.99
C GLY A 538 24.68 28.43 10.69
N LEU A 539 23.66 27.97 9.97
CA LEU A 539 23.84 27.30 8.66
C LEU A 539 24.04 28.35 7.56
N GLY A 540 23.22 29.40 7.52
CA GLY A 540 23.21 30.43 6.48
C GLY A 540 22.14 30.17 5.41
N ARG A 541 21.65 31.27 4.79
CA ARG A 541 20.49 31.33 3.89
C ARG A 541 20.41 30.19 2.85
N ARG A 542 21.37 30.08 1.91
CA ARG A 542 21.31 29.07 0.82
C ARG A 542 21.22 27.64 1.38
N ILE A 543 22.14 27.29 2.30
CA ILE A 543 22.19 25.95 2.94
C ILE A 543 20.90 25.64 3.73
N TYR A 544 20.30 26.65 4.37
CA TYR A 544 19.01 26.46 5.06
C TYR A 544 17.91 26.08 4.06
N PHE A 545 17.66 26.91 3.04
CA PHE A 545 16.56 26.72 2.08
C PHE A 545 16.81 25.62 1.03
N HIS A 546 18.04 25.15 0.85
CA HIS A 546 18.31 23.96 0.04
C HIS A 546 17.61 22.72 0.61
N SER A 547 17.66 22.53 1.94
CA SER A 547 17.06 21.37 2.62
C SER A 547 15.53 21.44 2.69
N SER A 548 14.85 20.43 2.15
CA SER A 548 13.37 20.32 2.17
C SER A 548 12.78 20.28 3.57
N PHE A 549 13.44 19.63 4.53
CA PHE A 549 12.98 19.60 5.94
C PHE A 549 13.11 20.98 6.62
N ASN A 550 14.14 21.76 6.31
CA ASN A 550 14.24 23.15 6.80
C ASN A 550 13.20 24.08 6.14
N LYS A 551 12.85 23.85 4.86
CA LYS A 551 11.74 24.54 4.18
C LYS A 551 10.40 24.23 4.87
N PHE A 552 10.14 22.95 5.15
CA PHE A 552 8.95 22.53 5.91
C PHE A 552 8.91 23.13 7.33
N ASP A 553 10.00 23.03 8.09
CA ASP A 553 10.15 23.68 9.41
C ASP A 553 9.74 25.17 9.34
N CYS A 554 10.20 25.88 8.30
CA CYS A 554 9.89 27.30 8.10
C CYS A 554 8.40 27.56 7.80
N ILE A 555 7.78 26.75 6.95
CA ILE A 555 6.36 26.88 6.57
C ILE A 555 5.45 26.65 7.78
N VAL A 556 5.70 25.59 8.57
CA VAL A 556 4.91 25.28 9.77
C VAL A 556 5.01 26.38 10.84
N ILE A 557 6.20 26.98 11.01
CA ILE A 557 6.40 28.08 11.96
C ILE A 557 5.73 29.37 11.47
N VAL A 558 5.89 29.73 10.19
CA VAL A 558 5.22 30.92 9.61
C VAL A 558 3.70 30.77 9.65
N GLY A 559 3.16 29.59 9.34
CA GLY A 559 1.73 29.29 9.47
C GLY A 559 1.23 29.40 10.91
N SER A 560 2.00 28.91 11.88
CA SER A 560 1.67 29.06 13.32
C SER A 560 1.66 30.54 13.77
N VAL A 561 2.62 31.35 13.30
CA VAL A 561 2.64 32.79 13.61
C VAL A 561 1.46 33.52 12.98
N PHE A 562 1.13 33.18 11.72
CA PHE A 562 -0.05 33.73 11.04
C PHE A 562 -1.35 33.36 11.77
N GLU A 563 -1.51 32.11 12.22
CA GLU A 563 -2.69 31.63 12.93
C GLU A 563 -2.93 32.36 14.26
N VAL A 564 -1.89 32.59 15.07
CA VAL A 564 -1.99 33.38 16.30
C VAL A 564 -2.37 34.83 16.03
N ILE A 565 -1.79 35.45 14.99
CA ILE A 565 -2.12 36.84 14.58
C ILE A 565 -3.56 36.92 14.07
N PHE A 566 -3.99 35.95 13.24
CA PHE A 566 -5.32 35.93 12.65
C PHE A 566 -6.42 35.72 13.69
N THR A 567 -6.23 34.76 14.61
CA THR A 567 -7.14 34.51 15.73
C THR A 567 -7.23 35.71 16.69
N SER A 568 -6.17 36.51 16.80
CA SER A 568 -6.18 37.76 17.58
C SER A 568 -6.97 38.91 16.92
N TYR A 569 -7.28 38.80 15.63
CA TYR A 569 -8.01 39.84 14.87
C TYR A 569 -9.44 39.41 14.52
N TYR A 570 -9.67 38.10 14.32
CA TYR A 570 -10.97 37.50 14.03
C TYR A 570 -11.27 36.39 15.04
N PRO A 571 -11.95 36.69 16.16
CA PRO A 571 -12.19 35.73 17.25
C PRO A 571 -13.36 34.76 16.99
N GLU A 572 -14.26 35.07 16.05
CA GLU A 572 -15.42 34.21 15.76
C GLU A 572 -15.02 32.90 15.05
N GLN A 573 -15.65 31.78 15.44
CA GLN A 573 -15.28 30.44 14.98
C GLN A 573 -15.75 30.14 13.55
N SER A 574 -15.09 30.74 12.55
CA SER A 574 -15.16 30.24 11.18
C SER A 574 -14.48 28.85 11.06
N PHE A 575 -14.94 28.04 10.11
CA PHE A 575 -14.35 26.72 9.78
C PHE A 575 -12.83 26.81 9.61
N GLY A 576 -12.36 27.81 8.86
CA GLY A 576 -10.94 28.05 8.61
C GLY A 576 -10.09 28.21 9.87
N ILE A 577 -10.60 28.83 10.94
CA ILE A 577 -9.84 28.98 12.19
C ILE A 577 -9.66 27.63 12.91
N SER A 578 -10.64 26.73 12.84
CA SER A 578 -10.52 25.37 13.41
C SER A 578 -9.50 24.53 12.64
N VAL A 579 -9.46 24.67 11.31
CA VAL A 579 -8.44 24.05 10.45
C VAL A 579 -7.06 24.65 10.69
N LEU A 580 -6.93 25.97 10.84
CA LEU A 580 -5.66 26.65 11.13
C LEU A 580 -5.06 26.18 12.47
N ARG A 581 -5.87 26.05 13.54
CA ARG A 581 -5.42 25.44 14.82
C ARG A 581 -4.95 24.00 14.62
N SER A 582 -5.60 23.24 13.74
CA SER A 582 -5.18 21.87 13.42
C SER A 582 -3.81 21.81 12.71
N LEU A 583 -3.39 22.85 11.98
CA LEU A 583 -2.05 22.92 11.36
C LEU A 583 -0.90 22.89 12.37
N ARG A 584 -1.15 23.19 13.65
CA ARG A 584 -0.17 23.04 14.74
C ARG A 584 0.35 21.60 14.84
N LEU A 585 -0.47 20.61 14.48
CA LEU A 585 -0.08 19.19 14.45
C LEU A 585 1.00 18.89 13.41
N LEU A 586 1.18 19.72 12.37
CA LEU A 586 2.28 19.56 11.41
C LEU A 586 3.68 19.60 12.06
N ARG A 587 3.77 20.12 13.30
CA ARG A 587 4.99 20.07 14.13
C ARG A 587 5.39 18.62 14.46
N ILE A 588 4.48 17.65 14.53
CA ILE A 588 4.82 16.24 14.77
C ILE A 588 5.62 15.63 13.60
N PHE A 589 5.40 16.09 12.36
CA PHE A 589 6.19 15.67 11.21
C PHE A 589 7.66 16.12 11.31
N LYS A 590 8.07 16.95 12.29
CA LYS A 590 9.49 17.16 12.59
C LYS A 590 10.19 15.86 13.03
N VAL A 591 9.46 14.86 13.57
CA VAL A 591 9.99 13.51 13.85
C VAL A 591 10.48 12.81 12.59
N THR A 592 9.85 13.06 11.42
CA THR A 592 10.27 12.48 10.11
C THR A 592 11.73 12.81 9.78
N ARG A 593 12.24 13.97 10.19
CA ARG A 593 13.62 14.39 9.95
C ARG A 593 14.64 13.47 10.62
N TYR A 594 14.25 12.90 11.76
CA TYR A 594 15.14 12.27 12.73
C TYR A 594 15.03 10.74 12.69
N TRP A 595 13.83 10.20 12.50
CA TRP A 595 13.60 8.75 12.46
C TRP A 595 13.73 8.22 11.02
N ALA A 596 14.88 7.61 10.69
CA ALA A 596 15.24 7.28 9.31
C ALA A 596 14.23 6.37 8.57
N SER A 597 13.67 5.36 9.25
CA SER A 597 12.62 4.48 8.67
C SER A 597 11.37 5.28 8.29
N LEU A 598 10.82 6.05 9.25
CA LEU A 598 9.65 6.91 9.03
C LEU A 598 9.92 7.98 7.95
N ARG A 599 11.14 8.54 7.89
CA ARG A 599 11.56 9.46 6.83
C ARG A 599 11.49 8.83 5.45
N ASN A 600 12.05 7.62 5.31
CA ASN A 600 12.13 6.92 4.03
C ASN A 600 10.71 6.49 3.58
N LEU A 601 9.87 6.02 4.51
CA LEU A 601 8.46 5.71 4.24
C LEU A 601 7.68 6.96 3.79
N VAL A 602 7.82 8.11 4.47
CA VAL A 602 7.15 9.36 4.07
C VAL A 602 7.64 9.87 2.70
N ILE A 603 8.93 9.70 2.37
CA ILE A 603 9.45 10.03 1.02
C ILE A 603 8.86 9.07 -0.03
N SER A 604 8.77 7.77 0.27
CA SER A 604 8.13 6.77 -0.59
C SER A 604 6.66 7.11 -0.86
N LEU A 605 5.92 7.46 0.20
CA LEU A 605 4.51 7.90 0.16
C LEU A 605 4.34 9.14 -0.72
N LEU A 606 5.16 10.18 -0.53
CA LEU A 606 5.09 11.41 -1.35
C LEU A 606 5.45 11.16 -2.82
N ASN A 607 6.28 10.15 -3.12
CA ASN A 607 6.59 9.73 -4.49
C ASN A 607 5.43 8.93 -5.12
N SER A 608 4.85 7.96 -4.40
CA SER A 608 3.73 7.14 -4.90
C SER A 608 2.45 7.95 -5.10
N LEU A 609 2.22 9.00 -4.28
CA LEU A 609 1.07 9.90 -4.42
C LEU A 609 0.92 10.48 -5.83
N ARG A 610 2.00 10.67 -6.59
CA ARG A 610 1.92 11.13 -7.99
C ARG A 610 1.23 10.13 -8.91
N SER A 611 1.42 8.82 -8.68
CA SER A 611 0.71 7.74 -9.39
C SER A 611 -0.74 7.68 -8.93
N ILE A 612 -0.93 7.66 -7.60
CA ILE A 612 -2.22 7.56 -6.91
C ILE A 612 -3.18 8.68 -7.34
N ILE A 613 -2.74 9.94 -7.42
CA ILE A 613 -3.59 11.08 -7.83
C ILE A 613 -4.22 10.87 -9.22
N SER A 614 -3.52 10.25 -10.17
CA SER A 614 -4.08 9.97 -11.50
C SER A 614 -5.12 8.84 -11.50
N LEU A 615 -5.09 7.96 -10.49
CA LEU A 615 -6.08 6.90 -10.29
C LEU A 615 -7.28 7.39 -9.49
N LEU A 616 -7.05 8.18 -8.43
CA LEU A 616 -8.10 8.86 -7.66
C LEU A 616 -8.90 9.83 -8.53
N PHE A 617 -8.28 10.50 -9.52
CA PHE A 617 -9.01 11.34 -10.47
C PHE A 617 -9.94 10.52 -11.40
N LEU A 618 -9.54 9.30 -11.78
CA LEU A 618 -10.41 8.40 -12.54
C LEU A 618 -11.57 7.88 -11.67
N LEU A 619 -11.30 7.55 -10.40
CA LEU A 619 -12.33 7.16 -9.44
C LEU A 619 -13.32 8.30 -9.17
N PHE A 620 -12.83 9.53 -8.96
CA PHE A 620 -13.67 10.72 -8.84
C PHE A 620 -14.56 10.93 -10.07
N LEU A 621 -14.00 10.75 -11.28
CA LEU A 621 -14.77 10.83 -12.52
C LEU A 621 -15.82 9.72 -12.64
N PHE A 622 -15.54 8.50 -12.17
CA PHE A 622 -16.50 7.41 -12.09
C PHE A 622 -17.64 7.74 -11.12
N ILE A 623 -17.33 8.16 -9.89
CA ILE A 623 -18.31 8.56 -8.87
C ILE A 623 -19.18 9.71 -9.39
N MET A 624 -18.58 10.74 -9.99
CA MET A 624 -19.29 11.87 -10.59
C MET A 624 -20.29 11.46 -11.67
N ILE A 625 -19.94 10.50 -12.53
CA ILE A 625 -20.87 9.99 -13.56
C ILE A 625 -22.05 9.25 -12.92
N PHE A 626 -21.80 8.37 -11.94
CA PHE A 626 -22.87 7.65 -11.27
C PHE A 626 -23.73 8.56 -10.37
N ALA A 627 -23.15 9.57 -9.72
CA ALA A 627 -23.87 10.56 -8.91
C ALA A 627 -24.82 11.39 -9.77
N LEU A 628 -24.32 11.95 -10.89
CA LEU A 628 -25.16 12.67 -11.86
C LEU A 628 -26.22 11.77 -12.50
N LEU A 629 -25.93 10.48 -12.72
CA LEU A 629 -26.91 9.52 -13.24
C LEU A 629 -28.00 9.23 -12.20
N GLY A 630 -27.61 9.05 -10.93
CA GLY A 630 -28.54 8.87 -9.82
C GLY A 630 -29.44 10.09 -9.61
N MET A 631 -28.90 11.32 -9.72
CA MET A 631 -29.71 12.55 -9.72
C MET A 631 -30.76 12.55 -10.84
N GLN A 632 -30.39 12.18 -12.07
CA GLN A 632 -31.32 12.11 -13.20
C GLN A 632 -32.33 10.95 -13.12
N LEU A 633 -32.06 9.92 -12.30
CA LEU A 633 -32.94 8.76 -12.12
C LEU A 633 -33.84 8.86 -10.89
N PHE A 634 -33.37 9.46 -9.79
CA PHE A 634 -34.00 9.40 -8.46
C PHE A 634 -34.13 10.77 -7.76
N GLY A 635 -33.48 11.82 -8.27
CA GLY A 635 -33.50 13.15 -7.65
C GLY A 635 -34.91 13.72 -7.58
N GLY A 636 -35.29 14.21 -6.40
CA GLY A 636 -36.64 14.72 -6.11
C GLY A 636 -37.67 13.63 -5.79
N GLU A 637 -37.39 12.35 -6.03
CA GLU A 637 -38.37 11.27 -5.82
C GLU A 637 -38.27 10.63 -4.42
N TRP A 638 -37.18 10.85 -3.69
CA TRP A 638 -36.95 10.27 -2.35
C TRP A 638 -37.51 11.18 -1.25
N ASN A 639 -38.80 11.47 -1.35
CA ASN A 639 -39.59 12.21 -0.37
C ASN A 639 -40.71 11.27 0.11
N PHE A 640 -40.44 10.49 1.14
CA PHE A 640 -41.41 9.55 1.72
C PHE A 640 -42.25 10.24 2.82
N GLU A 641 -43.30 9.55 3.30
CA GLU A 641 -44.11 10.04 4.42
C GLU A 641 -43.35 10.02 5.76
N GLU A 642 -42.25 9.26 5.82
CA GLU A 642 -41.33 9.09 6.96
C GLU A 642 -40.11 10.05 6.92
N ASP A 643 -40.25 11.21 6.25
CA ASP A 643 -39.18 12.15 5.86
C ASP A 643 -38.23 11.66 4.74
N THR A 644 -37.27 12.52 4.35
CA THR A 644 -36.26 12.26 3.32
C THR A 644 -35.03 11.56 3.91
N PRO A 645 -34.53 10.44 3.34
CA PRO A 645 -33.31 9.79 3.85
C PRO A 645 -32.07 10.68 3.64
N ALA A 646 -31.12 10.63 4.59
CA ALA A 646 -29.90 11.42 4.54
C ALA A 646 -29.02 11.08 3.32
N ALA A 647 -28.90 9.78 3.01
CA ALA A 647 -28.34 9.30 1.74
C ALA A 647 -29.40 9.44 0.63
N ASN A 648 -29.25 10.45 -0.24
CA ASN A 648 -30.18 10.71 -1.35
C ASN A 648 -29.51 11.32 -2.58
N PHE A 649 -30.31 11.50 -3.64
CA PHE A 649 -29.89 11.98 -4.95
C PHE A 649 -30.44 13.38 -5.32
N ASN A 650 -30.87 14.19 -4.35
CA ASN A 650 -31.51 15.49 -4.62
C ASN A 650 -30.48 16.59 -4.97
N ARG A 651 -29.26 16.49 -4.45
CA ARG A 651 -28.17 17.46 -4.61
C ARG A 651 -26.84 16.78 -4.92
N PHE A 652 -26.03 17.36 -5.81
CA PHE A 652 -24.76 16.77 -6.23
C PHE A 652 -23.79 16.37 -5.09
N PRO A 653 -23.52 17.18 -4.05
CA PRO A 653 -22.63 16.77 -2.96
C PRO A 653 -23.14 15.57 -2.17
N ILE A 654 -24.46 15.43 -2.01
CA ILE A 654 -25.09 14.29 -1.32
C ILE A 654 -25.08 13.06 -2.23
N ALA A 655 -25.42 13.22 -3.52
CA ALA A 655 -25.34 12.14 -4.51
C ALA A 655 -23.90 11.57 -4.64
N MET A 656 -22.87 12.43 -4.56
CA MET A 656 -21.47 12.00 -4.53
C MET A 656 -21.13 11.16 -3.29
N LEU A 657 -21.68 11.50 -2.13
CA LEU A 657 -21.49 10.75 -0.88
C LEU A 657 -22.28 9.43 -0.89
N THR A 658 -23.53 9.46 -1.36
CA THR A 658 -24.39 8.28 -1.52
C THR A 658 -23.75 7.25 -2.47
N VAL A 659 -23.17 7.70 -3.59
CA VAL A 659 -22.41 6.83 -4.49
C VAL A 659 -21.10 6.35 -3.85
N PHE A 660 -20.40 7.19 -3.09
CA PHE A 660 -19.21 6.78 -2.36
C PHE A 660 -19.51 5.72 -1.27
N GLN A 661 -20.66 5.81 -0.59
CA GLN A 661 -21.16 4.81 0.36
C GLN A 661 -21.42 3.45 -0.31
N ILE A 662 -22.15 3.44 -1.44
CA ILE A 662 -22.34 2.23 -2.27
C ILE A 662 -20.98 1.64 -2.72
N LEU A 663 -19.96 2.48 -2.96
CA LEU A 663 -18.61 2.03 -3.28
C LEU A 663 -17.78 1.55 -2.07
N THR A 664 -18.09 1.98 -0.84
CA THR A 664 -17.50 1.36 0.35
C THR A 664 -18.07 -0.03 0.64
N GLY A 665 -19.29 -0.31 0.17
CA GLY A 665 -19.99 -1.58 0.37
C GLY A 665 -20.91 -1.60 1.60
N GLU A 666 -21.02 -0.49 2.31
CA GLU A 666 -21.82 -0.29 3.53
C GLU A 666 -23.23 0.23 3.20
N ASP A 667 -24.28 -0.33 3.80
CA ASP A 667 -25.71 0.04 3.68
C ASP A 667 -26.24 0.19 2.23
N TRP A 668 -25.51 -0.32 1.23
CA TRP A 668 -25.84 -0.13 -0.18
C TRP A 668 -27.19 -0.77 -0.56
N ASN A 669 -27.57 -1.80 0.19
CA ASN A 669 -28.85 -2.48 0.14
C ASN A 669 -30.00 -1.56 0.57
N GLU A 670 -29.86 -0.77 1.64
CA GLU A 670 -30.91 0.17 2.06
C GLU A 670 -31.12 1.28 1.03
N ILE A 671 -30.02 1.81 0.48
CA ILE A 671 -30.04 2.80 -0.60
C ILE A 671 -30.72 2.20 -1.85
N MET A 672 -30.49 0.92 -2.15
CA MET A 672 -31.21 0.20 -3.20
C MET A 672 -32.71 0.02 -2.90
N TYR A 673 -33.09 -0.31 -1.65
CA TYR A 673 -34.49 -0.45 -1.26
C TYR A 673 -35.25 0.86 -1.47
N ASN A 674 -34.67 1.99 -1.05
CA ASN A 674 -35.22 3.32 -1.29
C ASN A 674 -35.38 3.64 -2.79
N GLY A 675 -34.40 3.26 -3.62
CA GLY A 675 -34.46 3.43 -5.08
C GLY A 675 -35.50 2.55 -5.79
N ILE A 676 -35.85 1.39 -5.22
CA ILE A 676 -36.94 0.53 -5.71
C ILE A 676 -38.30 1.08 -5.23
N ARG A 677 -38.39 1.47 -3.94
CA ARG A 677 -39.58 2.09 -3.32
C ARG A 677 -40.04 3.33 -4.08
N SER A 678 -39.14 4.28 -4.37
CA SER A 678 -39.48 5.53 -5.07
C SER A 678 -39.99 5.33 -6.50
N LYS A 679 -39.67 4.17 -7.11
CA LYS A 679 -40.10 3.80 -8.46
C LYS A 679 -41.34 2.90 -8.49
N GLY A 680 -42.09 2.84 -7.39
CA GLY A 680 -43.35 2.09 -7.28
C GLY A 680 -43.20 0.68 -6.72
N GLY A 681 -42.16 0.39 -5.96
CA GLY A 681 -42.00 -0.87 -5.22
C GLY A 681 -41.70 -2.11 -6.08
N PRO A 682 -41.72 -3.31 -5.47
CA PRO A 682 -41.27 -4.55 -6.12
C PRO A 682 -42.24 -5.10 -7.18
N TYR A 683 -43.52 -4.73 -7.14
CA TYR A 683 -44.55 -5.24 -8.05
C TYR A 683 -44.70 -4.42 -9.35
N SER A 684 -43.79 -3.47 -9.61
CA SER A 684 -43.84 -2.56 -10.76
C SER A 684 -42.48 -2.43 -11.47
N TRP A 685 -42.30 -1.38 -12.28
CA TRP A 685 -41.01 -1.05 -12.88
C TRP A 685 -39.91 -0.69 -11.86
N GLY A 686 -40.25 -0.49 -10.58
CA GLY A 686 -39.27 -0.28 -9.50
C GLY A 686 -38.22 -1.39 -9.39
N ALA A 687 -38.58 -2.64 -9.71
CA ALA A 687 -37.63 -3.75 -9.79
C ALA A 687 -36.43 -3.48 -10.72
N VAL A 688 -36.62 -2.70 -11.80
CA VAL A 688 -35.57 -2.36 -12.77
C VAL A 688 -34.57 -1.34 -12.20
N ALA A 689 -34.94 -0.55 -11.18
CA ALA A 689 -34.03 0.37 -10.50
C ALA A 689 -32.85 -0.35 -9.82
N SER A 690 -33.05 -1.59 -9.36
CA SER A 690 -32.00 -2.46 -8.79
C SER A 690 -30.77 -2.58 -9.71
N VAL A 691 -30.98 -2.56 -11.04
CA VAL A 691 -29.92 -2.70 -12.05
C VAL A 691 -28.90 -1.56 -11.97
N TYR A 692 -29.30 -0.33 -11.60
CA TYR A 692 -28.37 0.78 -11.36
C TYR A 692 -27.42 0.45 -10.20
N PHE A 693 -27.96 -0.04 -9.08
CA PHE A 693 -27.19 -0.38 -7.88
C PHE A 693 -26.29 -1.59 -8.09
N ILE A 694 -26.78 -2.66 -8.73
CA ILE A 694 -25.99 -3.85 -9.08
C ILE A 694 -24.82 -3.47 -10.01
N ILE A 695 -25.06 -2.65 -11.04
CA ILE A 695 -24.01 -2.17 -11.94
C ILE A 695 -23.00 -1.30 -11.18
N LEU A 696 -23.46 -0.41 -10.31
CA LEU A 696 -22.59 0.46 -9.51
C LEU A 696 -21.73 -0.36 -8.54
N VAL A 697 -22.28 -1.32 -7.79
CA VAL A 697 -21.50 -2.20 -6.91
C VAL A 697 -20.51 -3.05 -7.72
N MET A 698 -20.94 -3.71 -8.80
CA MET A 698 -20.05 -4.60 -9.57
C MET A 698 -18.93 -3.85 -10.31
N PHE A 699 -19.26 -2.81 -11.09
CA PHE A 699 -18.25 -2.03 -11.80
C PHE A 699 -17.46 -1.11 -10.87
N GLY A 700 -18.10 -0.58 -9.83
CA GLY A 700 -17.49 0.23 -8.80
C GLY A 700 -16.40 -0.54 -8.07
N ASN A 701 -16.75 -1.65 -7.42
CA ASN A 701 -15.79 -2.46 -6.68
C ASN A 701 -14.74 -3.08 -7.62
N TYR A 702 -15.07 -3.35 -8.88
CA TYR A 702 -14.06 -3.67 -9.90
C TYR A 702 -13.08 -2.51 -10.16
N THR A 703 -13.55 -1.26 -10.34
CA THR A 703 -12.65 -0.11 -10.53
C THR A 703 -11.81 0.16 -9.28
N LEU A 704 -12.41 0.09 -8.08
CA LEU A 704 -11.70 0.18 -6.80
C LEU A 704 -10.62 -0.89 -6.70
N LEU A 705 -10.92 -2.14 -7.03
CA LEU A 705 -9.96 -3.24 -6.92
C LEU A 705 -8.80 -3.10 -7.90
N ASN A 706 -9.03 -2.57 -9.11
CA ASN A 706 -7.92 -2.24 -10.02
C ASN A 706 -7.07 -1.09 -9.51
N VAL A 707 -7.68 -0.05 -8.93
CA VAL A 707 -6.94 1.07 -8.32
C VAL A 707 -6.14 0.57 -7.12
N PHE A 708 -6.77 -0.21 -6.23
CA PHE A 708 -6.13 -0.85 -5.07
C PHE A 708 -4.92 -1.70 -5.49
N LEU A 709 -5.09 -2.59 -6.47
CA LEU A 709 -4.02 -3.47 -6.94
C LEU A 709 -2.91 -2.73 -7.70
N ALA A 710 -3.24 -1.71 -8.51
CA ALA A 710 -2.22 -0.87 -9.14
C ALA A 710 -1.37 -0.13 -8.10
N ILE A 711 -2.02 0.45 -7.07
CA ILE A 711 -1.34 1.12 -5.95
C ILE A 711 -0.53 0.13 -5.12
N ALA A 712 -1.09 -1.05 -4.82
CA ALA A 712 -0.39 -2.10 -4.08
C ALA A 712 0.84 -2.60 -4.85
N VAL A 713 0.78 -2.77 -6.17
CA VAL A 713 1.91 -3.19 -7.02
C VAL A 713 2.97 -2.09 -7.16
N ASP A 714 2.59 -0.82 -7.31
CA ASP A 714 3.54 0.31 -7.29
C ASP A 714 4.23 0.42 -5.91
N ASN A 715 3.48 0.27 -4.81
CA ASN A 715 4.02 0.27 -3.45
C ASN A 715 4.93 -0.95 -3.19
N LEU A 716 4.53 -2.15 -3.65
CA LEU A 716 5.31 -3.40 -3.57
C LEU A 716 6.66 -3.25 -4.29
N ALA A 717 6.65 -2.72 -5.52
CA ALA A 717 7.86 -2.48 -6.29
C ALA A 717 8.77 -1.43 -5.61
N THR A 718 8.19 -0.35 -5.09
CA THR A 718 8.94 0.70 -4.38
C THR A 718 9.53 0.19 -3.07
N ALA A 719 8.82 -0.66 -2.33
CA ALA A 719 9.34 -1.32 -1.13
C ALA A 719 10.49 -2.28 -1.48
N GLN A 720 10.33 -3.14 -2.49
CA GLN A 720 11.39 -4.03 -2.97
C GLN A 720 12.64 -3.27 -3.44
N GLU A 721 12.48 -2.12 -4.10
CA GLU A 721 13.61 -1.26 -4.50
C GLU A 721 14.29 -0.61 -3.29
N MET A 722 13.52 -0.13 -2.28
CA MET A 722 14.08 0.42 -1.05
C MET A 722 14.83 -0.61 -0.20
N THR A 723 14.30 -1.83 -0.05
CA THR A 723 14.97 -2.89 0.73
C THR A 723 16.30 -3.26 0.09
N ARG A 724 16.33 -3.49 -1.23
CA ARG A 724 17.58 -3.78 -1.97
C ARG A 724 18.61 -2.65 -1.85
N VAL A 725 18.20 -1.39 -1.97
CA VAL A 725 19.11 -0.24 -1.80
C VAL A 725 19.61 -0.12 -0.35
N GLN A 726 18.81 -0.52 0.65
CA GLN A 726 19.24 -0.57 2.05
C GLN A 726 20.25 -1.72 2.28
N GLU A 727 20.00 -2.90 1.71
CA GLU A 727 20.91 -4.06 1.76
C GLU A 727 22.25 -3.78 1.07
N GLU A 728 22.22 -3.19 -0.14
CA GLU A 728 23.39 -2.71 -0.87
C GLU A 728 24.18 -1.68 -0.04
N ALA A 729 23.50 -0.72 0.60
CA ALA A 729 24.13 0.28 1.45
C ALA A 729 24.72 -0.31 2.75
N GLU A 730 24.08 -1.32 3.34
CA GLU A 730 24.57 -2.01 4.54
C GLU A 730 25.68 -3.02 4.23
N ALA A 731 25.69 -3.63 3.05
CA ALA A 731 26.83 -4.39 2.52
C ALA A 731 28.03 -3.45 2.32
N TYR A 732 27.85 -2.36 1.57
CA TYR A 732 28.89 -1.37 1.33
C TYR A 732 29.41 -0.70 2.61
N ALA A 733 28.55 -0.48 3.62
CA ALA A 733 28.98 0.02 4.92
C ALA A 733 29.79 -1.00 5.75
N ARG A 734 29.52 -2.30 5.58
CA ARG A 734 30.36 -3.39 6.15
C ARG A 734 31.71 -3.46 5.44
N GLU A 735 31.71 -3.49 4.11
CA GLU A 735 32.93 -3.43 3.29
C GLU A 735 33.79 -2.21 3.64
N GLN A 736 33.19 -1.02 3.81
CA GLN A 736 33.92 0.18 4.24
C GLN A 736 34.50 0.05 5.65
N LYS A 737 33.77 -0.55 6.59
CA LYS A 737 34.29 -0.83 7.95
C LYS A 737 35.47 -1.77 7.89
N GLU A 738 35.29 -2.94 7.29
CA GLU A 738 36.32 -3.98 7.16
C GLU A 738 37.57 -3.45 6.43
N ALA A 739 37.39 -2.66 5.37
CA ALA A 739 38.48 -1.99 4.65
C ALA A 739 39.11 -0.81 5.41
N THR A 740 38.49 -0.29 6.46
CA THR A 740 39.06 0.74 7.35
C THR A 740 39.80 0.08 8.51
N GLU A 741 39.19 -0.92 9.15
CA GLU A 741 39.78 -1.75 10.19
C GLU A 741 41.03 -2.49 9.67
N ALA A 742 41.03 -2.98 8.42
CA ALA A 742 42.20 -3.55 7.75
C ALA A 742 43.30 -2.51 7.44
N LYS A 743 42.94 -1.25 7.17
CA LYS A 743 43.91 -0.15 6.98
C LYS A 743 44.54 0.29 8.29
N GLU A 744 43.77 0.34 9.37
CA GLU A 744 44.30 0.62 10.70
C GLU A 744 45.19 -0.54 11.18
N ALA A 745 44.77 -1.80 11.03
CA ALA A 745 45.58 -2.97 11.35
C ALA A 745 46.91 -3.02 10.56
N SER A 746 46.89 -2.72 9.26
CA SER A 746 48.12 -2.65 8.44
C SER A 746 48.99 -1.42 8.74
N MET A 747 48.42 -0.35 9.31
CA MET A 747 49.18 0.81 9.81
C MET A 747 49.87 0.53 11.17
N PHE A 748 49.43 -0.50 11.91
CA PHE A 748 50.05 -0.93 13.17
C PHE A 748 51.10 -2.05 13.03
N LEU A 749 51.35 -2.56 11.82
CA LEU A 749 52.42 -3.53 11.56
C LEU A 749 53.82 -2.86 11.64
N PRO A 750 54.75 -3.32 12.51
CA PRO A 750 56.05 -2.67 12.64
C PRO A 750 56.96 -2.85 11.42
N ASN A 751 57.54 -1.75 10.94
CA ASN A 751 58.66 -1.77 9.98
C ASN A 751 59.96 -2.26 10.68
N SER A 752 60.09 -3.58 10.86
CA SER A 752 61.28 -4.18 11.47
C SER A 752 61.67 -5.51 10.82
N LEU A 753 62.35 -5.43 9.67
CA LEU A 753 63.35 -6.39 9.18
C LEU A 753 64.05 -5.80 7.93
N ILE A 754 64.97 -4.85 8.16
CA ILE A 754 65.92 -4.36 7.14
C ILE A 754 67.32 -4.58 7.71
N ASP A 755 67.96 -5.70 7.35
CA ASP A 755 69.35 -5.98 7.73
C ASP A 755 70.33 -5.20 6.83
N PRO A 756 71.24 -4.37 7.39
CA PRO A 756 72.09 -3.51 6.60
C PRO A 756 73.56 -3.99 6.51
N THR A 757 73.91 -4.86 5.55
CA THR A 757 75.31 -4.94 5.04
C THR A 757 75.42 -5.63 3.68
N THR A 758 75.71 -4.85 2.62
CA THR A 758 77.03 -4.85 1.91
C THR A 758 77.00 -3.85 0.75
N ASN A 759 78.14 -3.19 0.50
CA ASN A 759 78.22 -2.07 -0.45
C ASN A 759 78.80 -2.50 -1.80
N THR A 760 78.15 -2.09 -2.90
CA THR A 760 78.89 -1.67 -4.11
C THR A 760 78.12 -0.61 -4.89
N THR A 761 78.81 0.45 -5.31
CA THR A 761 78.24 1.58 -6.05
C THR A 761 78.33 1.38 -7.56
N THR A 762 77.21 1.51 -8.28
CA THR A 762 77.22 1.93 -9.71
C THR A 762 75.92 2.60 -10.11
N THR A 763 76.00 3.52 -11.07
CA THR A 763 74.90 4.33 -11.60
C THR A 763 74.31 3.76 -12.89
N THR A 764 72.99 3.60 -12.96
CA THR A 764 72.19 3.59 -14.20
C THR A 764 70.82 4.20 -13.88
N THR A 765 70.37 5.32 -14.46
CA THR A 765 70.07 5.65 -15.87
C THR A 765 69.02 4.75 -16.51
N SER A 766 67.93 5.38 -16.97
CA SER A 766 66.89 4.80 -17.82
C SER A 766 67.40 4.22 -19.14
N PRO A 767 66.71 3.24 -19.74
CA PRO A 767 66.87 2.93 -21.16
C PRO A 767 66.22 4.02 -22.04
N PRO A 768 66.98 4.73 -22.90
CA PRO A 768 66.41 5.52 -23.99
C PRO A 768 66.05 4.61 -25.18
N PRO A 769 65.26 5.08 -26.16
CA PRO A 769 64.97 4.32 -27.38
C PRO A 769 66.19 4.25 -28.30
N ASN A 770 66.17 3.32 -29.27
CA ASN A 770 67.12 3.35 -30.37
C ASN A 770 66.48 2.88 -31.69
N ASN A 771 66.47 3.77 -32.68
CA ASN A 771 66.25 3.42 -34.09
C ASN A 771 67.62 3.21 -34.74
N ASN A 772 67.77 2.20 -35.61
CA ASN A 772 68.34 2.39 -36.96
C ASN A 772 68.33 1.11 -37.80
N ASN A 773 67.48 1.14 -38.83
CA ASN A 773 67.80 0.90 -40.24
C ASN A 773 68.41 -0.45 -40.73
N ASN A 774 67.67 -1.04 -41.68
CA ASN A 774 68.15 -1.66 -42.92
C ASN A 774 68.90 -3.00 -42.86
N ILE A 775 68.22 -4.11 -43.21
CA ILE A 775 68.26 -4.72 -44.57
C ILE A 775 67.29 -5.93 -44.68
N GLU A 776 66.49 -5.91 -45.75
CA GLU A 776 65.85 -7.02 -46.51
C GLU A 776 64.99 -8.17 -45.90
N ASN A 777 63.93 -8.48 -46.67
CA ASN A 777 63.42 -9.82 -47.05
C ASN A 777 63.03 -10.87 -45.97
N GLN A 778 61.71 -11.04 -45.75
CA GLN A 778 60.90 -12.07 -46.43
C GLN A 778 59.38 -12.00 -46.11
N LYS A 779 58.56 -12.79 -46.84
CA LYS A 779 57.09 -12.96 -46.70
C LYS A 779 56.77 -14.38 -46.21
N GLN A 780 55.48 -14.66 -45.94
CA GLN A 780 54.88 -16.01 -45.72
C GLN A 780 55.24 -16.65 -44.36
N ILE A 781 54.64 -17.72 -43.80
CA ILE A 781 53.48 -18.61 -44.10
C ILE A 781 53.04 -19.24 -42.73
N LYS A 782 51.84 -19.74 -42.39
CA LYS A 782 50.47 -19.89 -42.96
C LYS A 782 49.46 -20.07 -41.78
N ALA A 783 48.19 -20.34 -42.07
CA ALA A 783 47.24 -20.96 -41.13
C ALA A 783 46.79 -22.37 -41.62
N PRO A 784 46.35 -23.26 -40.73
CA PRO A 784 45.28 -24.24 -40.99
C PRO A 784 44.08 -24.01 -40.02
N ASN A 785 42.77 -24.03 -40.35
CA ASN A 785 41.97 -24.43 -41.52
C ASN A 785 41.47 -25.91 -41.53
N LYS A 786 40.16 -26.10 -41.26
CA LYS A 786 39.25 -27.22 -41.69
C LYS A 786 39.39 -28.62 -40.99
N THR A 787 38.37 -29.51 -40.90
CA THR A 787 36.97 -29.53 -41.43
C THR A 787 36.01 -30.53 -40.70
N GLN A 788 34.68 -30.39 -40.94
CA GLN A 788 33.64 -31.44 -41.14
C GLN A 788 32.93 -32.24 -40.00
N ASN A 789 31.63 -31.97 -39.87
CA ASN A 789 30.43 -32.86 -40.02
C ASN A 789 30.08 -34.07 -39.11
N THR A 790 28.74 -34.21 -38.96
CA THR A 790 27.88 -35.42 -38.77
C THR A 790 27.56 -35.98 -37.37
N GLN A 791 26.31 -36.45 -37.21
CA GLN A 791 25.73 -37.23 -36.09
C GLN A 791 25.72 -38.74 -36.46
N PRO A 792 25.29 -39.72 -35.60
CA PRO A 792 24.84 -39.70 -34.21
C PRO A 792 25.56 -40.74 -33.27
N SER A 793 24.97 -41.01 -32.09
CA SER A 793 25.28 -41.98 -31.00
C SER A 793 25.45 -43.48 -31.39
N PRO A 794 25.95 -44.43 -30.53
CA PRO A 794 26.13 -44.39 -29.04
C PRO A 794 27.47 -45.01 -28.47
N LEU A 795 27.47 -45.38 -27.16
CA LEU A 795 28.47 -46.09 -26.30
C LEU A 795 29.03 -47.44 -26.86
N PRO A 796 30.07 -48.17 -26.28
CA PRO A 796 30.62 -48.14 -24.89
C PRO A 796 32.17 -48.38 -24.61
N ILE A 797 32.63 -47.98 -23.40
CA ILE A 797 33.59 -48.57 -22.38
C ILE A 797 35.00 -49.15 -22.76
N GLN A 798 35.96 -49.13 -21.79
CA GLN A 798 37.27 -49.86 -21.63
C GLN A 798 38.57 -49.21 -22.18
N GLU A 799 39.79 -49.37 -21.60
CA GLU A 799 40.27 -49.54 -20.20
C GLU A 799 41.84 -49.43 -20.09
N LYS A 800 42.41 -48.81 -19.03
CA LYS A 800 43.84 -48.88 -18.55
C LYS A 800 44.94 -48.46 -19.58
N THR A 801 46.26 -48.33 -19.31
CA THR A 801 47.14 -48.64 -18.14
C THR A 801 48.27 -47.57 -17.96
N ILE A 802 48.93 -47.56 -16.79
CA ILE A 802 49.99 -46.63 -16.32
C ILE A 802 51.42 -47.12 -16.65
N THR A 803 52.39 -46.20 -16.82
CA THR A 803 53.82 -46.40 -16.42
C THR A 803 54.47 -45.11 -15.87
N ASN A 804 55.32 -45.24 -14.85
CA ASN A 804 56.04 -44.15 -14.15
C ASN A 804 57.53 -44.07 -14.54
N THR A 805 58.19 -42.91 -14.37
CA THR A 805 59.22 -42.68 -13.30
C THR A 805 59.99 -41.34 -13.42
N ASN A 806 60.20 -40.68 -12.27
CA ASN A 806 61.36 -39.90 -11.77
C ASN A 806 62.01 -38.80 -12.67
N ASN A 807 62.42 -37.61 -12.19
CA ASN A 807 63.30 -37.41 -11.02
C ASN A 807 63.42 -35.93 -10.51
N THR A 808 63.65 -35.78 -9.20
CA THR A 808 64.40 -34.71 -8.46
C THR A 808 64.22 -33.18 -8.69
N ASN A 809 63.87 -32.51 -7.57
CA ASN A 809 64.46 -31.27 -7.00
C ASN A 809 64.38 -29.89 -7.72
N ASN A 810 63.54 -28.98 -7.18
CA ASN A 810 64.03 -27.88 -6.33
C ASN A 810 62.91 -27.16 -5.56
N LYS A 811 63.25 -26.39 -4.51
CA LYS A 811 62.32 -25.60 -3.69
C LYS A 811 62.21 -24.15 -4.17
N THR A 812 60.98 -23.65 -4.30
CA THR A 812 60.61 -22.23 -4.11
C THR A 812 59.16 -22.15 -3.63
N SER A 813 58.80 -21.02 -3.01
CA SER A 813 57.46 -20.75 -2.44
C SER A 813 56.35 -20.74 -3.49
N VAL A 814 55.17 -21.26 -3.12
CA VAL A 814 53.92 -21.18 -3.90
C VAL A 814 52.81 -20.70 -2.98
N ASP A 815 52.03 -19.71 -3.43
CA ASP A 815 50.91 -19.14 -2.66
C ASP A 815 49.76 -20.14 -2.47
N VAL A 816 49.29 -20.29 -1.23
CA VAL A 816 48.26 -21.27 -0.85
C VAL A 816 46.89 -20.93 -1.44
N ASP A 817 46.61 -19.64 -1.67
CA ASP A 817 45.32 -19.13 -2.15
C ASP A 817 44.90 -19.64 -3.54
N LYS A 818 45.83 -20.20 -4.33
CA LYS A 818 45.54 -20.75 -5.66
C LYS A 818 44.98 -22.17 -5.68
N ILE A 819 44.95 -22.88 -4.57
CA ILE A 819 44.47 -24.27 -4.52
C ILE A 819 42.95 -24.35 -4.31
N MET A 820 42.34 -23.40 -3.60
CA MET A 820 40.90 -23.44 -3.29
C MET A 820 40.02 -23.23 -4.54
N TYR A 821 40.43 -22.33 -5.45
CA TYR A 821 39.69 -22.05 -6.69
C TYR A 821 39.73 -23.20 -7.72
N SER A 822 40.67 -24.15 -7.62
CA SER A 822 40.69 -25.31 -8.50
C SER A 822 39.67 -26.39 -8.12
N LYS A 823 39.06 -26.31 -6.93
CA LYS A 823 38.16 -27.35 -6.43
C LYS A 823 36.69 -27.14 -6.82
N VAL A 824 36.29 -25.90 -7.10
CA VAL A 824 34.92 -25.54 -7.54
C VAL A 824 34.68 -25.84 -9.02
N TYR A 825 35.75 -26.03 -9.81
CA TYR A 825 35.67 -26.21 -11.27
C TYR A 825 35.61 -27.66 -11.76
N LEU A 826 35.58 -28.65 -10.87
CA LEU A 826 35.46 -30.08 -11.24
C LEU A 826 34.02 -30.63 -11.15
N ASP A 827 33.17 -30.04 -10.31
CA ASP A 827 31.82 -30.57 -10.03
C ASP A 827 30.77 -30.20 -11.11
N PHE A 828 31.19 -29.64 -12.25
CA PHE A 828 30.31 -29.14 -13.31
C PHE A 828 30.38 -29.93 -14.64
N ILE A 829 30.73 -31.23 -14.57
CA ILE A 829 30.66 -32.16 -15.70
C ILE A 829 29.67 -33.29 -15.38
N PRO A 830 28.50 -33.38 -16.05
CA PRO A 830 27.53 -34.43 -15.80
C PRO A 830 27.95 -35.75 -16.48
N GLY A 831 28.14 -36.80 -15.67
CA GLY A 831 28.38 -38.18 -16.15
C GLY A 831 29.83 -38.64 -16.03
N LEU A 832 30.27 -38.99 -14.82
CA LEU A 832 31.49 -39.76 -14.55
C LEU A 832 31.26 -40.63 -13.31
N ASP A 833 31.57 -41.92 -13.40
CA ASP A 833 31.15 -42.92 -12.40
C ASP A 833 32.11 -43.05 -11.18
N ASP A 834 31.61 -43.68 -10.10
CA ASP A 834 32.05 -43.56 -8.69
C ASP A 834 33.47 -44.06 -8.31
N GLU A 835 34.31 -44.55 -9.22
CA GLU A 835 35.44 -45.44 -8.88
C GLU A 835 36.75 -44.77 -8.41
N LEU A 836 36.72 -43.53 -7.88
CA LEU A 836 37.94 -42.81 -7.44
C LEU A 836 37.86 -42.14 -6.04
N LYS A 837 37.31 -42.85 -5.06
CA LYS A 837 37.20 -42.38 -3.65
C LYS A 837 37.89 -43.24 -2.58
N LEU A 838 38.67 -44.27 -2.94
CA LEU A 838 39.09 -45.31 -1.98
C LEU A 838 40.57 -45.79 -2.06
N ILE A 839 41.57 -44.91 -2.18
CA ILE A 839 42.97 -45.32 -1.97
C ILE A 839 43.80 -44.27 -1.19
N ILE A 840 44.68 -44.77 -0.33
CA ILE A 840 45.72 -44.11 0.49
C ILE A 840 45.22 -43.51 1.82
N PRO A 841 45.88 -43.78 2.98
CA PRO A 841 45.16 -43.93 4.25
C PRO A 841 45.61 -42.97 5.38
N SER A 842 44.92 -43.08 6.51
CA SER A 842 45.29 -42.50 7.79
C SER A 842 46.56 -43.11 8.38
N SER A 843 47.62 -42.30 8.57
CA SER A 843 48.44 -42.22 9.81
C SER A 843 49.79 -41.53 9.57
N ILE A 844 50.13 -40.59 10.46
CA ILE A 844 51.44 -40.41 11.12
C ILE A 844 51.24 -39.28 12.15
N GLU A 845 51.84 -39.43 13.33
CA GLU A 845 51.51 -38.64 14.51
C GLU A 845 52.75 -37.96 15.12
N LEU A 846 52.48 -36.94 15.95
CA LEU A 846 53.31 -36.40 17.04
C LEU A 846 54.53 -35.48 16.77
N ASN A 847 54.46 -34.35 17.49
CA ASN A 847 55.53 -33.61 18.16
C ASN A 847 56.58 -32.82 17.35
N ILE A 848 56.54 -31.49 17.54
CA ILE A 848 57.53 -30.75 18.35
C ILE A 848 56.84 -29.54 19.04
N LYS A 849 57.46 -28.96 20.07
CA LYS A 849 56.84 -28.06 21.06
C LYS A 849 56.37 -26.70 20.52
N LYS A 850 55.34 -26.14 21.18
CA LYS A 850 55.05 -24.70 21.19
C LYS A 850 56.19 -23.90 21.83
N ASP A 851 56.30 -22.62 21.48
CA ASP A 851 56.32 -21.53 22.48
C ASP A 851 56.01 -20.16 21.83
N ASN A 852 55.15 -19.38 22.49
CA ASN A 852 55.06 -17.90 22.41
C ASN A 852 54.76 -17.21 21.06
N ALA A 853 53.62 -17.52 20.43
CA ALA A 853 53.02 -16.65 19.38
C ALA A 853 51.48 -16.60 19.30
N GLU A 854 50.73 -17.48 19.98
CA GLU A 854 49.31 -17.75 19.63
C GLU A 854 48.26 -16.92 20.39
N GLN A 855 48.58 -16.33 21.55
CA GLN A 855 47.55 -15.79 22.46
C GLN A 855 46.70 -14.64 21.88
N ASN A 856 47.25 -13.78 21.01
CA ASN A 856 46.49 -12.67 20.41
C ASN A 856 45.64 -13.10 19.19
N VAL A 857 45.81 -14.34 18.72
CA VAL A 857 45.05 -14.89 17.59
C VAL A 857 43.88 -15.75 18.07
N GLU A 858 44.02 -16.46 19.21
CA GLU A 858 42.91 -17.27 19.74
C GLU A 858 41.75 -16.43 20.30
N GLU A 859 41.98 -15.27 20.92
CA GLU A 859 40.87 -14.37 21.35
C GLU A 859 40.07 -13.84 20.13
N SER A 860 40.75 -13.35 19.10
CA SER A 860 40.10 -12.81 17.89
C SER A 860 39.45 -13.89 17.01
N ILE A 861 39.90 -15.15 17.11
CA ILE A 861 39.20 -16.31 16.54
C ILE A 861 37.99 -16.72 17.40
N GLN A 862 38.05 -16.64 18.72
CA GLN A 862 36.91 -16.93 19.59
C GLN A 862 35.78 -15.90 19.40
N GLU A 863 36.06 -14.59 19.38
CA GLU A 863 35.02 -13.58 19.12
C GLU A 863 34.40 -13.75 17.72
N LYS A 864 35.20 -14.01 16.68
CA LYS A 864 34.67 -14.26 15.32
C LYS A 864 33.92 -15.59 15.18
N LYS A 865 34.10 -16.54 16.09
CA LYS A 865 33.28 -17.76 16.15
C LYS A 865 31.95 -17.48 16.86
N VAL A 866 31.99 -16.74 17.97
CA VAL A 866 30.81 -16.32 18.73
C VAL A 866 29.87 -15.43 17.90
N GLU A 867 30.38 -14.43 17.16
CA GLU A 867 29.47 -13.56 16.39
C GLU A 867 28.83 -14.26 15.18
N ASN A 868 29.53 -15.21 14.55
CA ASN A 868 28.97 -15.99 13.44
C ASN A 868 27.93 -17.02 13.92
N GLU A 869 28.11 -17.64 15.10
CA GLU A 869 27.10 -18.52 15.71
C GLU A 869 25.83 -17.75 16.17
N VAL A 870 25.87 -16.41 16.27
CA VAL A 870 24.73 -15.57 16.66
C VAL A 870 23.86 -15.11 15.48
N LYS A 871 24.39 -15.10 14.25
CA LYS A 871 23.66 -14.62 13.05
C LYS A 871 23.14 -15.73 12.12
N SER A 872 23.63 -16.96 12.25
CA SER A 872 22.98 -18.14 11.68
C SER A 872 22.42 -19.04 12.78
N LYS A 873 21.23 -18.70 13.30
CA LYS A 873 20.35 -19.77 13.78
C LYS A 873 20.03 -20.66 12.59
N PRO A 874 20.34 -21.97 12.60
CA PRO A 874 19.66 -22.88 11.70
C PRO A 874 18.17 -22.74 11.94
N ILE A 875 17.36 -22.83 10.88
CA ILE A 875 16.03 -23.42 11.05
C ILE A 875 16.29 -24.80 11.69
N GLU A 876 15.64 -25.07 12.81
CA GLU A 876 15.74 -26.37 13.48
C GLU A 876 15.19 -27.42 12.51
N LYS A 877 16.09 -28.04 11.73
CA LYS A 877 15.73 -29.09 10.77
C LYS A 877 14.84 -30.07 11.51
N VAL A 878 13.62 -30.26 11.02
CA VAL A 878 12.71 -31.28 11.54
C VAL A 878 13.50 -32.59 11.51
N PRO A 879 13.86 -33.17 12.67
CA PRO A 879 14.65 -34.39 12.68
C PRO A 879 13.81 -35.49 12.06
N ASP A 880 14.41 -36.26 11.14
CA ASP A 880 13.72 -37.36 10.45
C ASP A 880 12.95 -38.23 11.44
N GLU A 881 11.69 -38.57 11.13
CA GLU A 881 10.70 -39.20 12.03
C GLU A 881 11.01 -40.69 12.39
N SER A 882 12.26 -41.01 12.74
CA SER A 882 12.74 -42.35 13.05
C SER A 882 13.60 -42.45 14.32
N GLY A 883 14.12 -41.34 14.86
CA GLY A 883 14.97 -41.33 16.06
C GLY A 883 14.21 -40.98 17.36
N PRO A 884 14.53 -41.60 18.52
CA PRO A 884 14.10 -41.08 19.83
C PRO A 884 14.82 -39.75 20.13
N ARG A 885 14.10 -38.80 20.75
CA ARG A 885 14.66 -37.48 21.09
C ARG A 885 15.81 -37.65 22.11
N PRO A 886 16.98 -37.01 21.96
CA PRO A 886 18.09 -37.17 22.91
C PRO A 886 17.81 -36.45 24.23
N MET A 887 18.11 -37.11 25.36
CA MET A 887 17.95 -36.54 26.69
C MET A 887 19.00 -35.46 26.98
N VAL A 888 18.59 -34.32 27.56
CA VAL A 888 19.50 -33.17 27.75
C VAL A 888 20.61 -33.48 28.77
N PRO A 889 21.90 -33.18 28.47
CA PRO A 889 23.06 -33.70 29.21
C PRO A 889 23.30 -33.05 30.59
N TYR A 890 22.49 -32.06 30.96
CA TYR A 890 22.59 -31.35 32.23
C TYR A 890 21.86 -32.10 33.36
N SER A 891 22.27 -31.90 34.62
CA SER A 891 21.59 -32.48 35.77
C SER A 891 20.37 -31.63 36.18
N CYS A 892 19.18 -32.24 36.21
CA CYS A 892 17.95 -31.54 36.55
C CYS A 892 17.84 -31.35 38.08
N MET A 893 17.38 -30.16 38.51
CA MET A 893 17.23 -29.78 39.93
C MET A 893 18.50 -29.97 40.81
N PHE A 894 19.70 -30.04 40.21
CA PHE A 894 20.97 -30.41 40.88
C PHE A 894 21.00 -31.81 41.53
N ILE A 895 19.97 -32.63 41.34
CA ILE A 895 19.79 -33.94 42.01
C ILE A 895 19.63 -35.08 40.97
N LEU A 896 19.07 -34.80 39.80
CA LEU A 896 18.73 -35.78 38.77
C LEU A 896 19.73 -35.74 37.61
N GLY A 897 20.89 -36.39 37.82
CA GLY A 897 21.89 -36.63 36.78
C GLY A 897 21.37 -37.49 35.62
N THR A 898 22.13 -37.50 34.51
CA THR A 898 21.80 -38.24 33.28
C THR A 898 21.60 -39.74 33.47
N ASP A 899 22.17 -40.32 34.52
CA ASP A 899 22.11 -41.77 34.77
C ASP A 899 21.00 -42.21 35.74
N ASN A 900 20.22 -41.28 36.28
CA ASN A 900 19.15 -41.60 37.22
C ASN A 900 18.02 -42.40 36.53
N PHE A 901 17.70 -43.58 37.07
CA PHE A 901 16.65 -44.47 36.58
C PHE A 901 15.27 -43.79 36.47
N ILE A 902 14.92 -42.93 37.44
CA ILE A 902 13.64 -42.19 37.43
C ILE A 902 13.58 -41.28 36.21
N ARG A 903 14.67 -40.55 35.93
CA ARG A 903 14.72 -39.62 34.78
C ARG A 903 14.72 -40.37 33.45
N LYS A 904 15.47 -41.48 33.32
CA LYS A 904 15.43 -42.36 32.14
C LYS A 904 14.01 -42.93 31.90
N GLY A 905 13.31 -43.33 32.95
CA GLY A 905 11.91 -43.81 32.87
C GLY A 905 10.90 -42.72 32.47
N VAL A 906 11.02 -41.51 33.04
CA VAL A 906 10.17 -40.36 32.67
C VAL A 906 10.45 -39.90 31.24
N HIS A 907 11.71 -39.82 30.82
CA HIS A 907 12.10 -39.50 29.46
C HIS A 907 11.52 -40.50 28.44
N TYR A 908 11.56 -41.80 28.76
CA TYR A 908 10.88 -42.82 27.95
C TYR A 908 9.37 -42.56 27.83
N ILE A 909 8.68 -42.28 28.94
CA ILE A 909 7.22 -42.00 28.92
C ILE A 909 6.91 -40.75 28.08
N VAL A 910 7.64 -39.65 28.27
CA VAL A 910 7.42 -38.37 27.58
C VAL A 910 7.73 -38.44 26.09
N THR A 911 8.59 -39.37 25.65
CA THR A 911 8.93 -39.58 24.22
C THR A 911 8.06 -40.61 23.49
N LEU A 912 7.13 -41.29 24.17
CA LEU A 912 6.19 -42.22 23.52
C LEU A 912 5.20 -41.46 22.61
N LYS A 913 5.08 -41.88 21.32
CA LYS A 913 4.07 -41.35 20.39
C LYS A 913 2.63 -41.46 20.94
N TYR A 914 2.35 -42.47 21.78
CA TYR A 914 1.07 -42.63 22.47
C TYR A 914 0.82 -41.62 23.59
N PHE A 915 1.86 -41.12 24.28
CA PHE A 915 1.74 -40.07 25.28
C PHE A 915 1.35 -38.74 24.61
N ASP A 916 1.99 -38.41 23.49
CA ASP A 916 1.64 -37.22 22.71
C ASP A 916 0.22 -37.30 22.11
N LEU A 917 -0.22 -38.49 21.66
CA LEU A 917 -1.61 -38.71 21.21
C LEU A 917 -2.63 -38.59 22.36
N LEU A 918 -2.33 -39.17 23.53
CA LEU A 918 -3.18 -39.11 24.71
C LEU A 918 -3.42 -37.66 25.16
N ILE A 919 -2.35 -36.86 25.24
CA ILE A 919 -2.47 -35.44 25.61
C ILE A 919 -3.26 -34.66 24.54
N MET A 920 -3.09 -34.95 23.24
CA MET A 920 -3.91 -34.33 22.19
C MET A 920 -5.42 -34.64 22.33
N LEU A 921 -5.77 -35.88 22.66
CA LEU A 921 -7.17 -36.26 22.94
C LEU A 921 -7.72 -35.57 24.20
N VAL A 922 -6.90 -35.41 25.25
CA VAL A 922 -7.26 -34.70 26.48
C VAL A 922 -7.44 -33.19 26.25
N ILE A 923 -6.61 -32.57 25.39
CA ILE A 923 -6.82 -31.17 24.95
C ILE A 923 -8.15 -31.06 24.20
N GLY A 924 -8.43 -31.98 23.27
CA GLY A 924 -9.69 -32.02 22.53
C GLY A 924 -10.91 -32.14 23.47
N GLY A 925 -10.92 -33.12 24.36
CA GLY A 925 -11.98 -33.30 25.35
C GLY A 925 -12.16 -32.09 26.28
N SER A 926 -11.05 -31.49 26.74
CA SER A 926 -11.08 -30.25 27.53
C SER A 926 -11.62 -29.05 26.75
N SER A 927 -11.46 -29.02 25.43
CA SER A 927 -11.93 -27.92 24.58
C SER A 927 -13.43 -28.06 24.30
N ILE A 928 -13.90 -29.29 24.07
CA ILE A 928 -15.33 -29.62 23.95
C ILE A 928 -16.07 -29.33 25.27
N ALA A 929 -15.46 -29.68 26.41
CA ALA A 929 -16.03 -29.38 27.73
C ALA A 929 -16.23 -27.87 27.93
N LEU A 930 -15.23 -27.05 27.60
CA LEU A 930 -15.33 -25.59 27.67
C LEU A 930 -16.39 -25.03 26.71
N ALA A 931 -16.53 -25.61 25.51
CA ALA A 931 -17.55 -25.21 24.53
C ALA A 931 -18.98 -25.68 24.86
N THR A 932 -19.16 -26.52 25.89
CA THR A 932 -20.48 -27.01 26.34
C THR A 932 -20.94 -26.42 27.67
N GLU A 933 -20.09 -25.60 28.31
CA GLU A 933 -20.39 -24.86 29.55
C GLU A 933 -21.58 -23.89 29.32
N ASP A 934 -22.53 -23.88 30.24
CA ASP A 934 -23.71 -23.01 30.24
C ASP A 934 -23.35 -21.67 30.93
N PRO A 935 -23.26 -20.55 30.20
CA PRO A 935 -22.83 -19.26 30.77
C PRO A 935 -23.95 -18.53 31.51
N VAL A 936 -25.20 -19.02 31.46
CA VAL A 936 -26.37 -18.37 32.07
C VAL A 936 -26.67 -18.97 33.45
N ASN A 937 -26.54 -20.29 33.61
CA ASN A 937 -26.83 -20.99 34.85
C ASN A 937 -25.61 -21.75 35.39
N GLU A 938 -24.84 -21.11 36.28
CA GLU A 938 -23.61 -21.69 36.85
C GLU A 938 -23.85 -23.01 37.60
N ASP A 939 -25.02 -23.19 38.23
CA ASP A 939 -25.42 -24.39 38.97
C ASP A 939 -26.13 -25.45 38.11
N SER A 940 -26.19 -25.25 36.78
CA SER A 940 -26.75 -26.21 35.83
C SER A 940 -26.16 -27.62 36.02
N PRO A 941 -26.95 -28.71 35.99
CA PRO A 941 -26.43 -30.07 36.18
C PRO A 941 -25.39 -30.46 35.12
N ARG A 942 -25.42 -29.81 33.95
CA ARG A 942 -24.36 -29.91 32.95
C ARG A 942 -23.05 -29.31 33.47
N ASN A 943 -23.09 -28.09 34.00
CA ASN A 943 -21.92 -27.40 34.55
C ASN A 943 -21.34 -28.14 35.76
N VAL A 944 -22.17 -28.74 36.62
CA VAL A 944 -21.70 -29.62 37.71
C VAL A 944 -20.85 -30.77 37.16
N ILE A 945 -21.31 -31.47 36.11
CA ILE A 945 -20.56 -32.55 35.45
C ILE A 945 -19.29 -32.02 34.77
N LEU A 946 -19.36 -30.88 34.07
CA LEU A 946 -18.22 -30.27 33.39
C LEU A 946 -17.12 -29.83 34.37
N ASN A 947 -17.47 -29.33 35.55
CA ASN A 947 -16.50 -29.01 36.62
C ASN A 947 -15.78 -30.28 37.10
N TYR A 948 -16.46 -31.42 37.25
CA TYR A 948 -15.79 -32.70 37.56
C TYR A 948 -14.83 -33.15 36.46
N LEU A 949 -15.18 -32.95 35.19
CA LEU A 949 -14.28 -33.24 34.06
C LEU A 949 -13.06 -32.30 34.05
N ASP A 950 -13.22 -31.01 34.37
CA ASP A 950 -12.10 -30.06 34.41
C ASP A 950 -11.11 -30.29 35.57
N TYR A 951 -11.58 -30.78 36.72
CA TYR A 951 -10.66 -31.32 37.74
C TYR A 951 -9.82 -32.47 37.17
N GLY A 952 -10.44 -33.40 36.44
CA GLY A 952 -9.77 -34.52 35.77
C GLY A 952 -8.75 -34.07 34.71
N PHE A 953 -9.14 -33.16 33.81
CA PHE A 953 -8.23 -32.62 32.79
C PHE A 953 -7.06 -31.85 33.41
N THR A 954 -7.33 -31.02 34.43
CA THR A 954 -6.28 -30.27 35.14
C THR A 954 -5.31 -31.19 35.86
N ALA A 955 -5.78 -32.31 36.45
CA ALA A 955 -4.90 -33.32 37.02
C ALA A 955 -3.97 -33.95 35.97
N VAL A 956 -4.49 -34.31 34.79
CA VAL A 956 -3.67 -34.84 33.68
C VAL A 956 -2.63 -33.82 33.19
N PHE A 957 -3.00 -32.55 33.01
CA PHE A 957 -2.05 -31.51 32.62
C PHE A 957 -1.00 -31.21 33.72
N THR A 958 -1.36 -31.36 34.99
CA THR A 958 -0.42 -31.26 36.12
C THR A 958 0.59 -32.39 36.08
N VAL A 959 0.16 -33.62 35.78
CA VAL A 959 1.07 -34.78 35.59
C VAL A 959 1.98 -34.57 34.37
N GLU A 960 1.47 -34.10 33.24
CA GLU A 960 2.31 -33.76 32.06
C GLU A 960 3.36 -32.70 32.39
N MET A 961 2.98 -31.63 33.09
CA MET A 961 3.89 -30.56 33.53
C MET A 961 4.99 -31.11 34.44
N VAL A 962 4.64 -31.93 35.44
CA VAL A 962 5.62 -32.53 36.37
C VAL A 962 6.56 -33.49 35.65
N LEU A 963 6.06 -34.36 34.75
CA LEU A 963 6.89 -35.27 33.96
C LEU A 963 7.89 -34.49 33.08
N LYS A 964 7.43 -33.46 32.36
CA LYS A 964 8.32 -32.62 31.54
C LYS A 964 9.36 -31.86 32.37
N ILE A 965 9.00 -31.36 33.56
CA ILE A 965 9.93 -30.68 34.48
C ILE A 965 11.01 -31.66 35.04
N ILE A 966 10.68 -32.95 35.20
CA ILE A 966 11.65 -33.98 35.62
C ILE A 966 12.62 -34.36 34.50
N ASP A 967 12.17 -34.41 33.25
CA ASP A 967 13.01 -34.71 32.08
C ASP A 967 13.92 -33.53 31.68
N LEU A 968 13.31 -32.34 31.54
CA LEU A 968 13.93 -31.12 31.00
C LEU A 968 14.51 -30.19 32.07
N GLY A 969 14.19 -30.35 33.35
CA GLY A 969 14.62 -29.43 34.41
C GLY A 969 13.95 -28.05 34.35
N VAL A 970 14.23 -27.22 35.36
CA VAL A 970 13.40 -26.04 35.70
C VAL A 970 13.76 -24.80 34.86
N ILE A 971 14.89 -24.12 35.12
CA ILE A 971 15.25 -22.82 34.52
C ILE A 971 16.73 -22.70 34.05
N LEU A 972 17.69 -23.39 34.70
CA LEU A 972 19.10 -22.98 34.63
C LEU A 972 19.81 -23.18 33.28
N HIS A 973 19.49 -24.23 32.51
CA HIS A 973 20.20 -24.54 31.25
C HIS A 973 19.35 -24.19 30.02
N PRO A 974 19.93 -23.99 28.81
CA PRO A 974 19.17 -23.53 27.65
C PRO A 974 17.97 -24.42 27.29
N GLY A 975 18.10 -25.74 27.42
CA GLY A 975 16.99 -26.70 27.25
C GLY A 975 16.10 -26.92 28.48
N SER A 976 16.01 -25.98 29.42
CA SER A 976 15.13 -26.08 30.60
C SER A 976 13.68 -25.70 30.30
N TYR A 977 12.73 -26.36 30.96
CA TYR A 977 11.29 -26.28 30.72
C TYR A 977 10.74 -24.83 30.62
N PHE A 978 11.05 -23.97 31.60
CA PHE A 978 10.52 -22.59 31.62
C PHE A 978 11.23 -21.62 30.65
N ARG A 979 12.20 -22.08 29.84
CA ARG A 979 12.83 -21.25 28.78
C ARG A 979 12.16 -21.41 27.42
N ASP A 980 11.36 -22.46 27.23
CA ASP A 980 10.46 -22.59 26.08
C ASP A 980 9.15 -21.85 26.39
N ILE A 981 8.77 -20.94 25.48
CA ILE A 981 7.57 -20.10 25.58
C ILE A 981 6.30 -20.96 25.66
N TRP A 982 6.26 -22.09 24.94
CA TRP A 982 5.10 -22.98 24.94
C TRP A 982 4.94 -23.72 26.27
N ASN A 983 6.03 -24.24 26.82
CA ASN A 983 6.03 -24.88 28.14
C ASN A 983 5.79 -23.87 29.28
N PHE A 984 6.24 -22.62 29.16
CA PHE A 984 5.90 -21.54 30.09
C PHE A 984 4.39 -21.23 30.07
N LEU A 985 3.77 -21.13 28.89
CA LEU A 985 2.32 -20.90 28.74
C LEU A 985 1.50 -22.08 29.27
N ASP A 986 1.91 -23.32 28.98
CA ASP A 986 1.31 -24.54 29.55
C ASP A 986 1.26 -24.47 31.09
N ALA A 987 2.39 -24.14 31.72
CA ALA A 987 2.49 -24.06 33.17
C ALA A 987 1.67 -22.92 33.76
N LEU A 988 1.62 -21.76 33.10
CA LEU A 988 0.77 -20.64 33.53
C LEU A 988 -0.70 -21.09 33.60
N VAL A 989 -1.20 -21.76 32.57
CA VAL A 989 -2.59 -22.27 32.52
C VAL A 989 -2.85 -23.30 33.62
N VAL A 990 -1.92 -24.23 33.86
CA VAL A 990 -2.04 -25.25 34.92
C VAL A 990 -2.01 -24.61 36.32
N ILE A 991 -1.07 -23.70 36.58
CA ILE A 991 -0.93 -23.01 37.87
C ILE A 991 -2.16 -22.15 38.16
N CYS A 992 -2.67 -21.40 37.18
CA CYS A 992 -3.89 -20.60 37.34
C CYS A 992 -5.14 -21.47 37.59
N ALA A 993 -5.24 -22.65 36.95
CA ALA A 993 -6.33 -23.59 37.22
C ALA A 993 -6.26 -24.17 38.66
N ILE A 994 -5.08 -24.63 39.09
CA ILE A 994 -4.86 -25.11 40.48
C ILE A 994 -5.16 -24.01 41.50
N PHE A 995 -4.75 -22.77 41.23
CA PHE A 995 -5.03 -21.62 42.09
C PHE A 995 -6.54 -21.33 42.18
N ALA A 996 -7.25 -21.32 41.04
CA ALA A 996 -8.70 -21.10 41.00
C ALA A 996 -9.47 -22.17 41.81
N PHE A 997 -9.02 -23.43 41.78
CA PHE A 997 -9.60 -24.51 42.59
C PHE A 997 -9.24 -24.42 44.08
N SER A 998 -7.98 -24.09 44.41
CA SER A 998 -7.54 -23.94 45.81
C SER A 998 -8.31 -22.82 46.54
N PHE A 999 -8.75 -21.79 45.80
CA PHE A 999 -9.55 -20.71 46.35
C PHE A 999 -11.07 -20.96 46.34
N SER A 1000 -11.61 -21.88 45.52
CA SER A 1000 -13.07 -22.12 45.47
C SER A 1000 -13.64 -22.86 46.70
N GLY A 1001 -12.79 -23.37 47.59
CA GLY A 1001 -13.18 -24.03 48.85
C GLY A 1001 -13.00 -23.18 50.12
N SER A 1002 -12.76 -21.87 50.00
CA SER A 1002 -12.45 -20.98 51.14
C SER A 1002 -13.49 -19.87 51.29
N GLU A 1003 -13.83 -19.50 52.53
CA GLU A 1003 -14.71 -18.33 52.82
C GLU A 1003 -14.17 -17.01 52.23
N ALA A 1004 -12.86 -16.92 51.98
CA ALA A 1004 -12.24 -15.79 51.31
C ALA A 1004 -12.66 -15.62 49.83
N ALA A 1005 -13.25 -16.65 49.20
CA ALA A 1005 -13.70 -16.62 47.82
C ALA A 1005 -14.77 -15.55 47.57
N ALA A 1006 -15.69 -15.35 48.53
CA ALA A 1006 -16.86 -14.48 48.38
C ALA A 1006 -16.50 -13.00 48.08
N LYS A 1007 -15.30 -12.55 48.46
CA LYS A 1007 -14.82 -11.18 48.17
C LYS A 1007 -14.05 -11.05 46.85
N ASN A 1008 -13.70 -12.15 46.18
CA ASN A 1008 -12.84 -12.17 44.98
C ASN A 1008 -13.44 -13.00 43.83
N LEU A 1009 -14.76 -13.16 43.79
CA LEU A 1009 -15.47 -13.98 42.79
C LEU A 1009 -15.12 -13.57 41.35
N ASN A 1010 -15.12 -12.28 41.03
CA ASN A 1010 -14.78 -11.79 39.69
C ASN A 1010 -13.36 -12.19 39.29
N THR A 1011 -12.39 -12.06 40.19
CA THR A 1011 -10.97 -12.41 39.96
C THR A 1011 -10.80 -13.91 39.71
N ILE A 1012 -11.53 -14.76 40.44
CA ILE A 1012 -11.52 -16.22 40.26
C ILE A 1012 -12.21 -16.60 38.93
N LYS A 1013 -13.31 -15.93 38.55
CA LYS A 1013 -13.96 -16.12 37.25
C LYS A 1013 -13.03 -15.73 36.08
N SER A 1014 -12.31 -14.61 36.16
CA SER A 1014 -11.32 -14.22 35.15
C SER A 1014 -10.18 -15.24 34.98
N LEU A 1015 -9.74 -15.92 36.06
CA LEU A 1015 -8.73 -16.96 35.97
C LEU A 1015 -9.21 -18.22 35.22
N ARG A 1016 -10.52 -18.51 35.21
CA ARG A 1016 -11.09 -19.62 34.40
C ARG A 1016 -10.96 -19.35 32.90
N VAL A 1017 -10.97 -18.09 32.46
CA VAL A 1017 -10.84 -17.73 31.04
C VAL A 1017 -9.51 -18.21 30.45
N LEU A 1018 -8.42 -18.28 31.25
CA LEU A 1018 -7.12 -18.80 30.79
C LEU A 1018 -7.16 -20.25 30.32
N ARG A 1019 -8.21 -21.02 30.65
CA ARG A 1019 -8.45 -22.36 30.09
C ARG A 1019 -8.65 -22.34 28.57
N VAL A 1020 -9.09 -21.21 27.98
CA VAL A 1020 -9.21 -21.00 26.54
C VAL A 1020 -7.88 -21.05 25.79
N LEU A 1021 -6.74 -21.01 26.50
CA LEU A 1021 -5.41 -21.13 25.93
C LEU A 1021 -4.98 -22.60 25.71
N ARG A 1022 -5.67 -23.58 26.33
CA ARG A 1022 -5.36 -25.02 26.20
C ARG A 1022 -5.30 -25.53 24.74
N PRO A 1023 -6.14 -25.06 23.78
CA PRO A 1023 -6.03 -25.44 22.37
C PRO A 1023 -4.75 -24.96 21.68
N LEU A 1024 -4.12 -23.85 22.10
CA LEU A 1024 -2.90 -23.32 21.47
C LEU A 1024 -1.72 -24.32 21.54
N LYS A 1025 -1.73 -25.19 22.55
CA LYS A 1025 -0.81 -26.31 22.73
C LYS A 1025 -0.78 -27.29 21.55
N THR A 1026 -1.83 -27.33 20.74
CA THR A 1026 -1.87 -28.12 19.49
C THR A 1026 -0.91 -27.59 18.42
N ILE A 1027 -0.59 -26.28 18.41
CA ILE A 1027 0.30 -25.64 17.42
C ILE A 1027 1.68 -26.29 17.47
N ASN A 1028 2.35 -26.29 18.63
CA ASN A 1028 3.68 -26.89 18.80
C ASN A 1028 3.68 -28.43 18.70
N ARG A 1029 2.50 -29.08 18.65
CA ARG A 1029 2.33 -30.54 18.50
C ARG A 1029 2.01 -30.97 17.05
N VAL A 1030 1.60 -30.04 16.17
CA VAL A 1030 1.30 -30.29 14.75
C VAL A 1030 2.29 -29.50 13.89
N PRO A 1031 3.36 -30.12 13.33
CA PRO A 1031 4.43 -29.39 12.65
C PRO A 1031 3.98 -28.45 11.53
N LYS A 1032 2.93 -28.84 10.77
CA LYS A 1032 2.34 -28.00 9.72
C LYS A 1032 1.68 -26.72 10.27
N LEU A 1033 1.04 -26.80 11.44
CA LEU A 1033 0.43 -25.64 12.10
C LEU A 1033 1.48 -24.76 12.77
N LYS A 1034 2.53 -25.38 13.35
CA LYS A 1034 3.71 -24.67 13.85
C LYS A 1034 4.40 -23.85 12.76
N ALA A 1035 4.68 -24.45 11.60
CA ALA A 1035 5.34 -23.75 10.49
C ALA A 1035 4.56 -22.51 10.03
N VAL A 1036 3.23 -22.62 9.87
CA VAL A 1036 2.35 -21.49 9.54
C VAL A 1036 2.36 -20.42 10.63
N PHE A 1037 2.35 -20.80 11.91
CA PHE A 1037 2.45 -19.87 13.03
C PHE A 1037 3.80 -19.14 13.08
N ASP A 1038 4.91 -19.86 12.95
CA ASP A 1038 6.26 -19.30 12.98
C ASP A 1038 6.53 -18.39 11.77
N CYS A 1039 5.97 -18.71 10.60
CA CYS A 1039 5.91 -17.84 9.41
C CYS A 1039 5.26 -16.48 9.74
N VAL A 1040 4.04 -16.49 10.30
CA VAL A 1040 3.27 -15.30 10.68
C VAL A 1040 3.97 -14.48 11.78
N VAL A 1041 4.51 -15.12 12.82
CA VAL A 1041 5.24 -14.42 13.90
C VAL A 1041 6.54 -13.78 13.40
N ASN A 1042 7.19 -14.36 12.38
CA ASN A 1042 8.36 -13.76 11.77
C ASN A 1042 8.02 -12.57 10.86
N SER A 1043 6.95 -12.64 10.03
CA SER A 1043 6.54 -11.51 9.19
C SER A 1043 6.05 -10.30 10.00
N LEU A 1044 5.39 -10.54 11.15
CA LEU A 1044 4.94 -9.47 12.07
C LEU A 1044 6.06 -8.54 12.55
N LYS A 1045 7.32 -8.98 12.58
CA LYS A 1045 8.48 -8.13 12.95
C LYS A 1045 8.69 -6.98 11.97
N ASN A 1046 8.53 -7.25 10.67
CA ASN A 1046 8.65 -6.24 9.62
C ASN A 1046 7.40 -5.33 9.59
N VAL A 1047 6.22 -5.91 9.83
CA VAL A 1047 4.94 -5.18 9.97
C VAL A 1047 5.00 -4.13 11.09
N PHE A 1048 5.63 -4.43 12.23
CA PHE A 1048 5.65 -3.54 13.40
C PHE A 1048 6.14 -2.12 13.10
N ASN A 1049 7.18 -1.97 12.27
CA ASN A 1049 7.69 -0.65 11.87
C ASN A 1049 6.65 0.17 11.09
N ILE A 1050 5.84 -0.48 10.25
CA ILE A 1050 4.76 0.18 9.51
C ILE A 1050 3.56 0.46 10.42
N LEU A 1051 3.22 -0.47 11.32
CA LEU A 1051 2.16 -0.30 12.32
C LEU A 1051 2.39 0.96 13.19
N VAL A 1052 3.64 1.23 13.56
CA VAL A 1052 4.01 2.45 14.30
C VAL A 1052 3.77 3.73 13.48
N VAL A 1053 4.04 3.73 12.17
CA VAL A 1053 3.76 4.88 11.29
C VAL A 1053 2.27 5.05 11.06
N TYR A 1054 1.54 3.95 10.84
CA TYR A 1054 0.08 3.92 10.78
C TYR A 1054 -0.55 4.51 12.05
N MET A 1055 -0.10 4.10 13.24
CA MET A 1055 -0.59 4.65 14.52
C MET A 1055 -0.27 6.14 14.68
N LEU A 1056 0.91 6.60 14.21
CA LEU A 1056 1.26 8.03 14.22
C LEU A 1056 0.37 8.85 13.27
N PHE A 1057 0.01 8.31 12.10
CA PHE A 1057 -0.94 8.98 11.21
C PHE A 1057 -2.35 8.96 11.80
N ASN A 1058 -2.81 7.83 12.36
CA ASN A 1058 -4.16 7.73 12.94
C ASN A 1058 -4.29 8.67 14.17
N PHE A 1059 -3.23 8.81 14.97
CA PHE A 1059 -3.13 9.84 16.02
C PHE A 1059 -3.34 11.27 15.49
N ILE A 1060 -2.72 11.63 14.35
CA ILE A 1060 -2.90 12.96 13.76
C ILE A 1060 -4.36 13.19 13.38
N PHE A 1061 -5.01 12.21 12.73
CA PHE A 1061 -6.43 12.32 12.38
C PHE A 1061 -7.35 12.33 13.60
N ALA A 1062 -7.06 11.54 14.65
CA ALA A 1062 -7.81 11.55 15.91
C ALA A 1062 -7.75 12.93 16.58
N VAL A 1063 -6.58 13.58 16.64
CA VAL A 1063 -6.49 14.94 17.23
C VAL A 1063 -7.14 15.99 16.32
N ILE A 1064 -7.06 15.87 14.98
CA ILE A 1064 -7.82 16.74 14.06
C ILE A 1064 -9.33 16.60 14.32
N ALA A 1065 -9.84 15.37 14.48
CA ALA A 1065 -11.25 15.12 14.75
C ALA A 1065 -11.70 15.77 16.08
N VAL A 1066 -10.90 15.65 17.15
CA VAL A 1066 -11.17 16.36 18.43
C VAL A 1066 -11.22 17.88 18.23
N GLN A 1067 -10.34 18.46 17.40
CA GLN A 1067 -10.37 19.90 17.11
C GLN A 1067 -11.59 20.33 16.26
N LEU A 1068 -12.15 19.45 15.43
CA LEU A 1068 -13.32 19.73 14.57
C LEU A 1068 -14.67 19.44 15.23
N PHE A 1069 -14.75 18.45 16.13
CA PHE A 1069 -16.02 17.85 16.55
C PHE A 1069 -16.27 17.76 18.08
N ARG A 1070 -15.27 18.04 18.94
CA ARG A 1070 -15.46 17.95 20.41
C ARG A 1070 -16.66 18.77 20.90
N GLY A 1071 -17.49 18.17 21.76
CA GLY A 1071 -18.67 18.81 22.34
C GLY A 1071 -19.78 19.14 21.35
N ARG A 1072 -19.70 18.70 20.08
CA ARG A 1072 -20.74 18.90 19.05
C ARG A 1072 -21.58 17.65 18.75
N PHE A 1073 -21.36 16.56 19.49
CA PHE A 1073 -21.97 15.23 19.30
C PHE A 1073 -23.05 14.92 20.35
N PHE A 1074 -23.76 15.97 20.79
CA PHE A 1074 -24.89 15.86 21.72
C PHE A 1074 -26.21 16.10 21.00
N TYR A 1075 -27.27 15.49 21.49
CA TYR A 1075 -28.63 15.65 20.98
C TYR A 1075 -29.65 15.59 22.13
N CYS A 1076 -30.85 16.09 21.87
CA CYS A 1076 -32.01 15.85 22.73
C CYS A 1076 -32.86 14.74 22.12
N THR A 1077 -33.51 13.92 22.95
CA THR A 1077 -34.53 12.95 22.47
C THR A 1077 -35.76 13.62 21.82
N ASP A 1078 -35.96 14.91 22.04
CA ASP A 1078 -36.88 15.75 21.28
C ASP A 1078 -36.06 16.60 20.29
N SER A 1079 -36.13 16.25 19.00
CA SER A 1079 -35.42 16.93 17.91
C SER A 1079 -35.72 18.43 17.80
N SER A 1080 -36.84 18.89 18.36
CA SER A 1080 -37.21 20.31 18.41
C SER A 1080 -36.36 21.13 19.38
N LYS A 1081 -35.53 20.52 20.24
CA LYS A 1081 -34.75 21.18 21.30
C LYS A 1081 -33.25 21.10 21.06
N LEU A 1082 -32.63 22.25 20.81
CA LEU A 1082 -31.24 22.36 20.36
C LEU A 1082 -30.23 22.58 21.50
N THR A 1083 -30.69 22.72 22.76
CA THR A 1083 -29.81 22.92 23.91
C THR A 1083 -30.20 22.08 25.13
N LYS A 1084 -29.20 21.80 25.98
CA LYS A 1084 -29.38 21.12 27.28
C LYS A 1084 -30.31 21.87 28.26
N GLN A 1085 -30.54 23.17 28.08
CA GLN A 1085 -31.47 23.93 28.90
C GLN A 1085 -32.92 23.74 28.43
N GLU A 1086 -33.15 23.66 27.12
CA GLU A 1086 -34.47 23.39 26.52
C GLU A 1086 -34.88 21.92 26.61
N CYS A 1087 -33.89 21.01 26.64
CA CYS A 1087 -34.08 19.57 26.70
C CYS A 1087 -34.50 19.07 28.10
N GLN A 1088 -35.66 19.53 28.58
CA GLN A 1088 -36.21 19.22 29.91
C GLN A 1088 -37.72 18.92 29.85
N GLY A 1089 -38.24 18.26 30.88
CA GLY A 1089 -39.66 17.86 30.96
C GLY A 1089 -40.01 16.72 30.00
N GLN A 1090 -41.24 16.73 29.47
CA GLN A 1090 -41.79 15.65 28.64
C GLN A 1090 -42.09 16.11 27.20
N PHE A 1091 -42.04 15.16 26.27
CA PHE A 1091 -42.43 15.32 24.87
C PHE A 1091 -43.31 14.14 24.42
N PHE A 1092 -43.92 14.28 23.25
CA PHE A 1092 -44.71 13.22 22.62
C PHE A 1092 -43.84 12.51 21.58
N SER A 1093 -43.64 11.20 21.76
CA SER A 1093 -42.99 10.29 20.81
C SER A 1093 -44.08 9.53 20.04
N TYR A 1094 -43.98 9.57 18.70
CA TYR A 1094 -44.85 8.83 17.78
C TYR A 1094 -44.18 7.55 17.25
N ASP A 1095 -42.96 7.25 17.71
CA ASP A 1095 -42.05 6.22 17.18
C ASP A 1095 -42.56 4.77 17.36
N LYS A 1096 -43.67 4.59 18.08
CA LYS A 1096 -44.32 3.29 18.33
C LYS A 1096 -45.70 3.18 17.67
N ASP A 1097 -46.33 4.31 17.37
CA ASP A 1097 -47.67 4.43 16.82
C ASP A 1097 -47.85 5.86 16.27
N PRO A 1098 -47.97 6.06 14.94
CA PRO A 1098 -48.21 7.38 14.35
C PRO A 1098 -49.52 8.05 14.78
N SER A 1099 -50.49 7.28 15.27
CA SER A 1099 -51.82 7.74 15.68
C SER A 1099 -51.94 8.03 17.18
N VAL A 1100 -51.19 7.31 18.04
CA VAL A 1100 -51.24 7.43 19.50
C VAL A 1100 -49.89 7.88 20.09
N PRO A 1101 -49.71 9.17 20.41
CA PRO A 1101 -48.45 9.67 20.98
C PRO A 1101 -48.18 9.10 22.38
N THR A 1102 -47.00 8.52 22.56
CA THR A 1102 -46.49 8.09 23.88
C THR A 1102 -45.75 9.24 24.58
N ILE A 1103 -45.95 9.41 25.89
CA ILE A 1103 -45.32 10.49 26.67
C ILE A 1103 -43.95 10.02 27.15
N GLU A 1104 -42.90 10.67 26.64
CA GLU A 1104 -41.52 10.36 27.01
C GLU A 1104 -40.80 11.54 27.68
N MET A 1105 -39.81 11.23 28.50
CA MET A 1105 -39.00 12.22 29.24
C MET A 1105 -37.83 12.68 28.38
N ARG A 1106 -37.71 13.99 28.15
CA ARG A 1106 -36.56 14.57 27.41
C ARG A 1106 -35.26 14.22 28.10
N LYS A 1107 -34.30 13.67 27.35
CA LYS A 1107 -32.93 13.40 27.82
C LYS A 1107 -31.93 14.08 26.89
N TRP A 1108 -30.96 14.77 27.48
CA TRP A 1108 -29.79 15.27 26.75
C TRP A 1108 -28.74 14.17 26.70
N GLN A 1109 -28.52 13.60 25.52
CA GLN A 1109 -27.67 12.44 25.30
C GLN A 1109 -26.52 12.79 24.35
N ARG A 1110 -25.61 11.84 24.15
CA ARG A 1110 -24.50 11.91 23.19
C ARG A 1110 -24.53 10.64 22.34
N TRP A 1111 -24.05 10.72 21.11
CA TRP A 1111 -23.84 9.53 20.28
C TRP A 1111 -22.74 8.63 20.88
N GLU A 1112 -22.82 7.33 20.66
CA GLU A 1112 -21.90 6.35 21.25
C GLU A 1112 -20.47 6.49 20.69
N PHE A 1113 -20.37 6.70 19.37
CA PHE A 1113 -19.15 7.10 18.68
C PHE A 1113 -19.08 8.63 18.61
N HIS A 1114 -18.06 9.21 19.23
CA HIS A 1114 -17.93 10.65 19.36
C HIS A 1114 -16.47 11.11 19.56
N TYR A 1115 -16.21 12.39 19.32
CA TYR A 1115 -14.86 12.97 19.23
C TYR A 1115 -14.49 13.88 20.42
N ASP A 1116 -14.96 13.57 21.63
CA ASP A 1116 -14.74 14.45 22.81
C ASP A 1116 -13.33 14.37 23.40
N ASN A 1117 -12.58 13.31 23.11
CA ASN A 1117 -11.15 13.19 23.42
C ASN A 1117 -10.48 12.23 22.42
N VAL A 1118 -9.14 12.17 22.44
CA VAL A 1118 -8.35 11.41 21.46
C VAL A 1118 -8.61 9.90 21.51
N LEU A 1119 -8.98 9.34 22.66
CA LEU A 1119 -9.23 7.89 22.79
C LEU A 1119 -10.57 7.47 22.15
N TYR A 1120 -11.64 8.23 22.39
CA TYR A 1120 -12.92 8.01 21.69
C TYR A 1120 -12.83 8.40 20.21
N ALA A 1121 -11.99 9.38 19.85
CA ALA A 1121 -11.69 9.69 18.46
C ALA A 1121 -10.95 8.53 17.75
N PHE A 1122 -10.02 7.84 18.40
CA PHE A 1122 -9.42 6.61 17.86
C PHE A 1122 -10.46 5.51 17.62
N LEU A 1123 -11.39 5.30 18.56
CA LEU A 1123 -12.46 4.30 18.42
C LEU A 1123 -13.40 4.65 17.25
N SER A 1124 -13.82 5.91 17.17
CA SER A 1124 -14.74 6.40 16.13
C SER A 1124 -14.08 6.48 14.74
N LEU A 1125 -12.75 6.60 14.67
CA LEU A 1125 -12.01 6.46 13.41
C LEU A 1125 -11.74 5.00 13.04
N PHE A 1126 -11.69 4.09 14.03
CA PHE A 1126 -11.50 2.66 13.77
C PHE A 1126 -12.72 2.04 13.07
N THR A 1127 -13.95 2.43 13.42
CA THR A 1127 -15.16 1.99 12.70
C THR A 1127 -15.21 2.52 11.26
N VAL A 1128 -14.88 3.81 11.05
CA VAL A 1128 -14.68 4.39 9.72
C VAL A 1128 -13.60 3.63 8.91
N GLN A 1129 -12.61 3.02 9.59
CA GLN A 1129 -11.56 2.24 8.95
C GLN A 1129 -11.97 0.79 8.65
N THR A 1130 -12.81 0.14 9.47
CA THR A 1130 -13.39 -1.17 9.11
C THR A 1130 -14.38 -1.01 7.96
N GLY A 1131 -15.02 0.16 7.86
CA GLY A 1131 -16.07 0.45 6.89
C GLY A 1131 -17.48 0.28 7.48
N GLU A 1132 -17.60 -0.01 8.78
CA GLU A 1132 -18.87 -0.32 9.45
C GLU A 1132 -19.39 0.91 10.24
N GLY A 1133 -20.69 1.19 10.19
CA GLY A 1133 -21.38 2.28 10.89
C GLY A 1133 -20.93 3.69 10.51
N TRP A 1134 -20.10 3.83 9.48
CA TRP A 1134 -19.48 5.09 9.10
C TRP A 1134 -20.46 6.14 8.48
N PRO A 1135 -21.56 5.77 7.77
CA PRO A 1135 -22.48 6.74 7.19
C PRO A 1135 -23.21 7.56 8.26
N ALA A 1136 -23.71 6.91 9.32
CA ALA A 1136 -24.30 7.59 10.48
C ALA A 1136 -23.29 8.53 11.17
N LEU A 1137 -22.02 8.12 11.28
CA LEU A 1137 -20.98 8.97 11.86
C LEU A 1137 -20.64 10.18 10.98
N LEU A 1138 -20.64 10.02 9.65
CA LEU A 1138 -20.54 11.10 8.68
C LEU A 1138 -21.73 12.07 8.84
N GLU A 1139 -22.95 11.55 8.92
CA GLU A 1139 -24.19 12.31 9.07
C GLU A 1139 -24.16 13.17 10.34
N HIS A 1140 -23.93 12.56 11.51
CA HIS A 1140 -23.77 13.29 12.77
C HIS A 1140 -22.65 14.35 12.67
N SER A 1141 -21.56 14.08 11.94
CA SER A 1141 -20.50 15.07 11.67
C SER A 1141 -20.94 16.24 10.77
N ILE A 1142 -21.78 15.99 9.76
CA ILE A 1142 -22.37 17.01 8.87
C ILE A 1142 -23.40 17.85 9.61
N GLU A 1143 -24.23 17.24 10.45
CA GLU A 1143 -25.27 17.93 11.21
C GLU A 1143 -24.75 18.70 12.42
N SER A 1144 -23.64 18.25 13.02
CA SER A 1144 -23.07 18.84 14.24
C SER A 1144 -22.82 20.35 14.09
N THR A 1145 -23.29 21.16 15.04
CA THR A 1145 -23.35 22.63 14.89
C THR A 1145 -22.28 23.37 15.73
N LYS A 1146 -22.68 23.88 16.89
CA LYS A 1146 -21.85 24.56 17.90
C LYS A 1146 -21.56 23.59 19.05
N ILE A 1147 -20.64 23.99 19.94
CA ILE A 1147 -20.36 23.22 21.17
C ILE A 1147 -21.59 23.31 22.08
N ASP A 1148 -21.97 22.19 22.70
CA ASP A 1148 -23.15 22.01 23.57
C ASP A 1148 -24.51 22.35 22.89
N HIS A 1149 -24.55 22.33 21.56
CA HIS A 1149 -25.78 22.42 20.75
C HIS A 1149 -26.08 21.10 20.02
N GLY A 1150 -27.36 20.89 19.71
CA GLY A 1150 -27.86 19.76 18.95
C GLY A 1150 -27.50 19.78 17.45
N PRO A 1151 -27.81 18.68 16.74
CA PRO A 1151 -27.69 18.60 15.29
C PRO A 1151 -28.64 19.58 14.57
N LEU A 1152 -28.28 19.96 13.34
CA LEU A 1152 -29.18 20.57 12.36
C LEU A 1152 -28.93 19.95 10.97
N PRO A 1153 -29.96 19.44 10.26
CA PRO A 1153 -29.80 18.79 8.97
C PRO A 1153 -28.96 19.56 7.96
N GLN A 1154 -27.99 18.86 7.37
CA GLN A 1154 -27.06 19.38 6.35
C GLN A 1154 -26.24 20.63 6.74
N SER A 1155 -26.14 20.98 8.04
CA SER A 1155 -25.57 22.27 8.47
C SER A 1155 -24.10 22.50 8.06
N ARG A 1156 -23.28 21.45 7.90
CA ARG A 1156 -21.84 21.54 7.64
C ARG A 1156 -21.36 20.47 6.65
N MET A 1157 -21.89 20.50 5.42
CA MET A 1157 -21.51 19.57 4.35
C MET A 1157 -19.99 19.48 4.08
N GLU A 1158 -19.22 20.52 4.40
CA GLU A 1158 -17.75 20.54 4.26
C GLU A 1158 -17.03 19.54 5.19
N MET A 1159 -17.69 19.06 6.25
CA MET A 1159 -17.13 18.04 7.15
C MET A 1159 -16.92 16.69 6.44
N SER A 1160 -17.65 16.42 5.36
CA SER A 1160 -17.49 15.22 4.54
C SER A 1160 -16.08 15.04 3.96
N PHE A 1161 -15.36 16.14 3.69
CA PHE A 1161 -13.98 16.08 3.21
C PHE A 1161 -13.03 15.42 4.22
N PHE A 1162 -13.31 15.50 5.53
CA PHE A 1162 -12.50 14.81 6.53
C PHE A 1162 -12.55 13.29 6.34
N TYR A 1163 -13.74 12.73 6.16
CA TYR A 1163 -13.96 11.30 5.94
C TYR A 1163 -13.40 10.84 4.60
N ILE A 1164 -13.65 11.58 3.50
CA ILE A 1164 -13.10 11.24 2.17
C ILE A 1164 -11.56 11.19 2.22
N ILE A 1165 -10.91 12.16 2.88
CA ILE A 1165 -9.45 12.17 3.04
C ILE A 1165 -8.99 11.00 3.95
N TYR A 1166 -9.74 10.67 5.01
CA TYR A 1166 -9.43 9.53 5.87
C TYR A 1166 -9.48 8.21 5.11
N PHE A 1167 -10.53 7.95 4.33
CA PHE A 1167 -10.64 6.77 3.45
C PHE A 1167 -9.45 6.67 2.47
N ILE A 1168 -9.08 7.79 1.83
CA ILE A 1168 -7.94 7.85 0.90
C ILE A 1168 -6.60 7.52 1.58
N VAL A 1169 -6.44 7.85 2.86
CA VAL A 1169 -5.18 7.61 3.61
C VAL A 1169 -5.14 6.21 4.24
N PHE A 1170 -6.23 5.71 4.82
CA PHE A 1170 -6.22 4.46 5.58
C PHE A 1170 -6.63 3.25 4.70
N PRO A 1171 -7.93 3.01 4.40
CA PRO A 1171 -8.37 1.98 3.45
C PRO A 1171 -7.63 1.94 2.09
N PHE A 1172 -7.37 3.07 1.44
CA PHE A 1172 -6.75 3.09 0.10
C PHE A 1172 -5.22 3.15 0.06
N PHE A 1173 -4.53 3.27 1.20
CA PHE A 1173 -3.07 3.41 1.20
C PHE A 1173 -2.37 2.63 2.30
N PHE A 1174 -2.75 2.78 3.57
CA PHE A 1174 -2.15 1.98 4.65
C PHE A 1174 -2.49 0.48 4.52
N VAL A 1175 -3.73 0.13 4.16
CA VAL A 1175 -4.09 -1.29 3.90
C VAL A 1175 -3.29 -1.83 2.71
N ASN A 1176 -3.16 -1.08 1.62
CA ASN A 1176 -2.39 -1.48 0.44
C ASN A 1176 -0.91 -1.72 0.78
N ILE A 1177 -0.29 -0.88 1.62
CA ILE A 1177 1.07 -1.09 2.11
C ILE A 1177 1.16 -2.33 3.01
N PHE A 1178 0.20 -2.53 3.90
CA PHE A 1178 0.18 -3.66 4.83
C PHE A 1178 0.06 -5.00 4.08
N VAL A 1179 -0.88 -5.09 3.14
CA VAL A 1179 -1.06 -6.24 2.23
C VAL A 1179 0.18 -6.44 1.36
N ALA A 1180 0.77 -5.37 0.80
CA ALA A 1180 1.99 -5.48 0.00
C ALA A 1180 3.18 -6.01 0.83
N LEU A 1181 3.41 -5.52 2.05
CA LEU A 1181 4.51 -6.00 2.89
C LEU A 1181 4.29 -7.46 3.32
N ILE A 1182 3.06 -7.86 3.68
CA ILE A 1182 2.77 -9.27 3.98
C ILE A 1182 3.09 -10.14 2.76
N ILE A 1183 2.66 -9.74 1.56
CA ILE A 1183 2.98 -10.44 0.31
C ILE A 1183 4.49 -10.52 0.08
N ILE A 1184 5.29 -9.47 0.34
CA ILE A 1184 6.76 -9.54 0.27
C ILE A 1184 7.29 -10.58 1.27
N THR A 1185 6.94 -10.49 2.55
CA THR A 1185 7.49 -11.40 3.57
C THR A 1185 7.11 -12.87 3.34
N PHE A 1186 5.94 -13.12 2.75
CA PHE A 1186 5.50 -14.47 2.38
C PHE A 1186 6.16 -14.98 1.09
N GLN A 1187 6.41 -14.09 0.12
CA GLN A 1187 7.23 -14.40 -1.06
C GLN A 1187 8.69 -14.67 -0.70
N GLU A 1188 9.27 -13.88 0.21
CA GLU A 1188 10.64 -13.99 0.71
C GLU A 1188 10.85 -15.32 1.46
N GLN A 1189 9.95 -15.67 2.39
CA GLN A 1189 10.01 -16.97 3.07
C GLN A 1189 9.79 -18.13 2.09
N GLY A 1190 8.80 -18.03 1.18
CA GLY A 1190 8.55 -19.03 0.13
C GLY A 1190 9.59 -19.06 -1.01
N GLU A 1191 10.56 -18.15 -1.01
CA GLU A 1191 11.75 -18.22 -1.87
C GLU A 1191 12.97 -18.72 -1.10
N ASN A 1192 13.09 -18.46 0.20
CA ASN A 1192 14.11 -19.07 1.06
C ASN A 1192 13.89 -20.59 1.19
N GLU A 1193 12.66 -21.06 1.45
CA GLU A 1193 12.31 -22.49 1.46
C GLU A 1193 12.62 -23.18 0.12
N LEU A 1194 12.56 -22.42 -0.99
CA LEU A 1194 12.78 -22.93 -2.34
C LEU A 1194 14.24 -22.77 -2.80
N ALA A 1195 15.04 -21.96 -2.10
CA ALA A 1195 16.49 -21.87 -2.27
C ALA A 1195 17.22 -22.97 -1.47
N GLU A 1196 16.60 -23.52 -0.42
CA GLU A 1196 17.05 -24.76 0.23
C GLU A 1196 16.83 -26.01 -0.66
N ALA A 1197 16.03 -25.90 -1.72
CA ALA A 1197 15.92 -26.92 -2.77
C ALA A 1197 16.84 -26.56 -3.96
N GLU A 1198 17.71 -27.50 -4.37
CA GLU A 1198 18.71 -27.30 -5.45
C GLU A 1198 18.11 -27.17 -6.87
N ILE A 1199 16.79 -26.95 -7.00
CA ILE A 1199 16.02 -27.14 -8.24
C ILE A 1199 15.14 -25.91 -8.49
N ASN A 1200 15.30 -25.24 -9.63
CA ASN A 1200 14.52 -24.05 -9.97
C ASN A 1200 13.01 -24.32 -10.04
N LYS A 1201 12.18 -23.32 -9.72
CA LYS A 1201 10.70 -23.35 -9.84
C LYS A 1201 10.19 -23.96 -11.16
N ASN A 1202 10.87 -23.71 -12.28
CA ASN A 1202 10.52 -24.28 -13.59
C ASN A 1202 10.94 -25.75 -13.76
N GLN A 1203 12.05 -26.18 -13.16
CA GLN A 1203 12.47 -27.59 -13.16
C GLN A 1203 11.56 -28.42 -12.25
N VAL A 1204 11.18 -27.91 -11.06
CA VAL A 1204 10.20 -28.57 -10.18
C VAL A 1204 8.87 -28.80 -10.91
N ARG A 1205 8.37 -27.80 -11.65
CA ARG A 1205 7.17 -27.91 -12.51
C ARG A 1205 7.30 -28.79 -13.77
N ILE A 1206 8.46 -29.38 -14.02
CA ILE A 1206 8.71 -30.34 -15.11
C ILE A 1206 8.98 -31.75 -14.55
N ILE A 1207 9.26 -31.85 -13.24
CA ILE A 1207 9.48 -33.09 -12.49
C ILE A 1207 8.16 -33.59 -11.85
N ILE A 1208 7.23 -32.67 -11.54
CA ILE A 1208 5.84 -32.93 -11.14
C ILE A 1208 4.95 -32.97 -12.40
#